data_AF-A0A7W5K959-F1
#
_entry.id   AF-A0A7W5K959-F1
#
_cell.length_a   1.000
_cell.length_b   1.000
_cell.length_c   1.000
_cell.angle_alpha   90.00
_cell.angle_beta   90.00
_cell.angle_gamma   90.00
#
_symmetry.space_group_name_H-M   'P 1'
#
loop_
_entity.id
_entity.type
_entity.pdbx_description
1 polymer ?
#
loop_
_entity_poly.entity_id
_entity_poly.type
_entity_poly.pdbx_seq_one_letter_code
_entity_poly.pdbx_strand_id
1 'polypeptide(L)'
;MARSHPLELYRNIGIMAHIDAGKTTTTERILYYTGKSYKIGEVHEGTATMDWMEQEQERGITITSAATTCKWKAEEGKGPEHLINIIDTPGHVDFTIEVERSLRVLDGAVACFDGVAGVEPQSETVWRQADKYGVPRMCFVNKLDRTGADFYFCVQSIIDRLGAKPAVLYLPIGIEGGFKGLVDLVENRAIIWLEESLGAKFEYQPIPDDMAEKAAKYRNDLIELAVEQDDDAMEAYLEGNEPDAATLKKLIRKGTLNMAFVPVVCGSAFKNKGVQPLLDAVVDYLPSPLDVPAIKGVKLDGETPDERPSSDTAPFSALAFKIMNDPFVGSLTFARIYSGVLTKGSYLNSVKDKKEKIGRMLLMHANSREDIEEARAGDIVALAGLKETTTGDTLCDPANPIILERMEFPEPVIELSVEPKTKADQEKMGVALNRLAAEDPSFRVSTDHESGQTIIKGMGELHLEILVDRMKREFKVEANVGAPQVAYREYLKKPVDIDYTHKKQSGGTGQFGRVKVKLTPGERGAGIIFKDEVKGGNIPKEYIPAIEKGFRETAATGSLVGFPIIDFEITLYDGAYHDVDSSALAFEITARGAMREAAQKSGITLLEPVMKVEVVTPEDYLGDVIGDMNSRRGQIQGTDTRGNAQAVTAMVPLANMFGYVNSLRSFTQGRASYSMQFSHYDEVPQNVADEVKAKLA
;
A
#
# COMPACT_ATOMS: atom_id res chain seq x y z
N MET A 1 7.42 -35.63 -12.52
CA MET A 1 8.76 -35.94 -13.12
C MET A 1 9.82 -35.91 -12.02
N ALA A 2 11.13 -35.99 -12.31
CA ALA A 2 12.15 -35.55 -11.35
C ALA A 2 12.24 -34.02 -11.39
N ARG A 3 12.60 -33.39 -10.26
CA ARG A 3 12.83 -31.94 -10.19
C ARG A 3 13.91 -31.55 -11.21
N SER A 4 13.75 -30.42 -11.90
CA SER A 4 14.75 -29.96 -12.89
C SER A 4 16.06 -29.54 -12.22
N HIS A 5 15.98 -28.85 -11.09
CA HIS A 5 17.12 -28.40 -10.27
C HIS A 5 16.81 -28.64 -8.79
N PRO A 6 17.77 -29.10 -7.96
CA PRO A 6 17.61 -29.19 -6.50
C PRO A 6 17.24 -27.85 -5.84
N LEU A 7 16.60 -27.87 -4.67
CA LEU A 7 16.19 -26.65 -3.93
C LEU A 7 17.37 -25.74 -3.57
N GLU A 8 18.52 -26.31 -3.26
CA GLU A 8 19.77 -25.59 -3.00
C GLU A 8 20.20 -24.68 -4.17
N LEU A 9 19.75 -24.98 -5.39
CA LEU A 9 20.04 -24.19 -6.60
C LEU A 9 18.95 -23.16 -6.93
N TYR A 10 17.96 -22.95 -6.06
CA TYR A 10 16.91 -21.94 -6.23
C TYR A 10 17.32 -20.64 -5.56
N ARG A 11 16.99 -19.52 -6.19
CA ARG A 11 17.07 -18.17 -5.60
C ARG A 11 15.75 -17.46 -5.87
N ASN A 12 14.91 -17.32 -4.85
CA ASN A 12 13.69 -16.51 -4.93
C ASN A 12 14.03 -15.10 -4.43
N ILE A 13 14.25 -14.18 -5.36
CA ILE A 13 14.74 -12.83 -5.04
C ILE A 13 13.80 -11.73 -5.51
N GLY A 14 13.75 -10.64 -4.75
CA GLY A 14 13.12 -9.40 -5.18
C GLY A 14 14.13 -8.31 -5.44
N ILE A 15 13.85 -7.43 -6.40
CA ILE A 15 14.63 -6.21 -6.61
C ILE A 15 13.81 -5.05 -6.03
N MET A 16 14.36 -4.38 -5.01
CA MET A 16 13.66 -3.38 -4.20
C MET A 16 14.48 -2.08 -4.10
N ALA A 17 13.83 -0.91 -4.12
CA ALA A 17 14.49 0.41 -4.12
C ALA A 17 13.47 1.55 -4.13
N HIS A 18 13.94 2.78 -3.92
CA HIS A 18 13.19 3.99 -4.23
C HIS A 18 12.96 4.19 -5.75
N ILE A 19 12.13 5.17 -6.10
CA ILE A 19 11.82 5.57 -7.48
C ILE A 19 13.11 5.92 -8.20
N ASP A 20 13.19 5.61 -9.49
CA ASP A 20 14.34 5.91 -10.35
C ASP A 20 15.68 5.28 -9.99
N ALA A 21 15.86 4.51 -8.90
CA ALA A 21 17.14 3.85 -8.61
C ALA A 21 17.63 2.86 -9.71
N GLY A 22 16.80 2.59 -10.72
CA GLY A 22 17.12 1.74 -11.86
C GLY A 22 16.83 0.26 -11.62
N LYS A 23 15.82 -0.07 -10.79
CA LYS A 23 15.38 -1.46 -10.55
C LYS A 23 15.04 -2.19 -11.83
N THR A 24 14.06 -1.68 -12.58
CA THR A 24 13.57 -2.28 -13.82
C THR A 24 14.67 -2.35 -14.87
N THR A 25 15.52 -1.31 -14.95
CA THR A 25 16.71 -1.34 -15.80
C THR A 25 17.65 -2.49 -15.43
N THR A 26 17.90 -2.72 -14.13
CA THR A 26 18.69 -3.86 -13.66
C THR A 26 18.01 -5.19 -14.00
N THR A 27 16.69 -5.30 -13.79
CA THR A 27 15.91 -6.50 -14.14
C THR A 27 15.99 -6.84 -15.63
N GLU A 28 15.85 -5.85 -16.52
CA GLU A 28 15.98 -6.04 -17.98
C GLU A 28 17.38 -6.53 -18.37
N ARG A 29 18.43 -6.07 -17.68
CA ARG A 29 19.81 -6.50 -17.93
C ARG A 29 20.01 -7.94 -17.47
N ILE A 30 19.41 -8.32 -16.34
CA ILE A 30 19.39 -9.70 -15.87
C ILE A 30 18.69 -10.61 -16.90
N LEU A 31 17.52 -10.19 -17.43
CA LEU A 31 16.80 -10.95 -18.47
C LEU A 31 17.66 -11.15 -19.73
N TYR A 32 18.41 -10.13 -20.13
CA TYR A 32 19.31 -10.22 -21.28
C TYR A 32 20.48 -11.17 -21.03
N TYR A 33 21.20 -11.02 -19.90
CA TYR A 33 22.38 -11.83 -19.62
C TYR A 33 22.08 -13.29 -19.32
N THR A 34 20.91 -13.57 -18.75
CA THR A 34 20.44 -14.95 -18.54
C THR A 34 19.91 -15.60 -19.82
N GLY A 35 19.89 -14.86 -20.94
CA GLY A 35 19.41 -15.33 -22.24
C GLY A 35 17.89 -15.48 -22.31
N LYS A 36 17.15 -14.95 -21.33
CA LYS A 36 15.69 -15.00 -21.29
C LYS A 36 15.06 -14.02 -22.29
N SER A 37 15.70 -12.86 -22.50
CA SER A 37 15.38 -11.92 -23.56
C SER A 37 16.55 -11.77 -24.53
N TYR A 38 16.25 -11.70 -25.83
CA TYR A 38 17.24 -11.47 -26.88
C TYR A 38 17.47 -9.98 -27.17
N LYS A 39 16.71 -9.08 -26.55
CA LYS A 39 16.82 -7.62 -26.68
C LYS A 39 16.82 -6.97 -25.31
N ILE A 40 17.60 -5.91 -25.15
CA ILE A 40 17.57 -5.06 -23.95
C ILE A 40 16.39 -4.11 -24.09
N GLY A 41 15.45 -4.15 -23.13
CA GLY A 41 14.39 -3.16 -23.00
C GLY A 41 14.87 -1.89 -22.28
N GLU A 42 14.37 -0.73 -22.69
CA GLU A 42 14.60 0.55 -22.04
C GLU A 42 13.31 1.15 -21.49
N VAL A 43 13.31 1.48 -20.21
CA VAL A 43 12.15 2.04 -19.49
C VAL A 43 11.75 3.39 -20.09
N HIS A 44 12.72 4.26 -20.38
CA HIS A 44 12.46 5.59 -20.95
C HIS A 44 11.90 5.55 -22.38
N GLU A 45 12.08 4.45 -23.10
CA GLU A 45 11.53 4.24 -24.44
C GLU A 45 10.22 3.43 -24.41
N GLY A 46 9.72 3.04 -23.22
CA GLY A 46 8.55 2.20 -23.05
C GLY A 46 8.72 0.77 -23.60
N THR A 47 9.97 0.30 -23.78
CA THR A 47 10.29 -1.01 -24.35
C THR A 47 10.68 -2.06 -23.31
N ALA A 48 10.61 -1.71 -22.02
CA ALA A 48 10.87 -2.63 -20.92
C ALA A 48 9.85 -3.78 -20.92
N THR A 49 10.34 -5.01 -20.79
CA THR A 49 9.54 -6.24 -20.77
C THR A 49 8.75 -6.36 -19.47
N MET A 50 9.33 -5.91 -18.36
CA MET A 50 8.72 -6.02 -17.02
C MET A 50 7.60 -4.99 -16.78
N ASP A 51 7.70 -3.81 -17.39
CA ASP A 51 6.66 -2.77 -17.38
C ASP A 51 5.70 -2.99 -18.55
N TRP A 52 4.80 -3.96 -18.40
CA TRP A 52 3.91 -4.41 -19.48
C TRP A 52 2.60 -3.63 -19.56
N MET A 53 2.21 -2.90 -18.51
CA MET A 53 1.01 -2.08 -18.52
C MET A 53 1.27 -0.78 -19.31
N GLU A 54 0.26 -0.31 -20.05
CA GLU A 54 0.35 0.97 -20.77
C GLU A 54 0.68 2.13 -19.84
N GLN A 55 0.11 2.15 -18.62
CA GLN A 55 0.36 3.19 -17.62
C GLN A 55 1.80 3.19 -17.10
N GLU A 56 2.44 2.02 -17.02
CA GLU A 56 3.85 1.90 -16.61
C GLU A 56 4.75 2.47 -17.71
N GLN A 57 4.47 2.13 -18.97
CA GLN A 57 5.21 2.63 -20.13
C GLN A 57 5.04 4.14 -20.36
N GLU A 58 3.82 4.67 -20.20
CA GLU A 58 3.52 6.09 -20.35
C GLU A 58 4.22 6.95 -19.29
N ARG A 59 4.35 6.43 -18.06
CA ARG A 59 4.89 7.18 -16.90
C ARG A 59 6.34 6.84 -16.57
N GLY A 60 6.90 5.75 -17.11
CA GLY A 60 8.24 5.28 -16.80
C GLY A 60 8.42 4.79 -15.35
N ILE A 61 7.36 4.26 -14.73
CA ILE A 61 7.37 3.73 -13.36
C ILE A 61 6.78 2.32 -13.32
N THR A 62 7.32 1.46 -12.45
CA THR A 62 6.72 0.15 -12.16
C THR A 62 5.58 0.30 -11.16
N ILE A 63 4.39 -0.17 -11.54
CA ILE A 63 3.14 -0.11 -10.78
C ILE A 63 2.83 -1.46 -10.16
N THR A 64 3.00 -2.55 -10.93
CA THR A 64 2.70 -3.91 -10.45
C THR A 64 3.94 -4.80 -10.44
N SER A 65 4.02 -5.71 -9.46
CA SER A 65 5.14 -6.62 -9.37
C SER A 65 5.12 -7.66 -10.50
N ALA A 66 6.16 -7.74 -11.33
CA ALA A 66 6.28 -8.76 -12.37
C ALA A 66 7.19 -9.91 -11.91
N ALA A 67 6.75 -11.15 -12.13
CA ALA A 67 7.53 -12.34 -11.81
C ALA A 67 8.13 -12.96 -13.09
N THR A 68 9.36 -13.45 -12.99
CA THR A 68 10.03 -14.17 -14.07
C THR A 68 11.07 -15.14 -13.52
N THR A 69 11.21 -16.29 -14.17
CA THR A 69 12.28 -17.26 -13.87
C THR A 69 13.39 -17.17 -14.90
N CYS A 70 14.62 -17.09 -14.41
CA CYS A 70 15.85 -17.04 -15.19
C CYS A 70 16.81 -18.17 -14.78
N LYS A 71 17.77 -18.46 -15.66
CA LYS A 71 18.82 -19.44 -15.41
C LYS A 71 20.17 -18.75 -15.40
N TRP A 72 20.99 -19.01 -14.40
CA TRP A 72 22.33 -18.43 -14.29
C TRP A 72 23.36 -19.45 -13.86
N LYS A 73 24.56 -19.37 -14.42
CA LYS A 73 25.73 -20.16 -14.01
C LYS A 73 26.79 -19.20 -13.49
N ALA A 74 27.00 -19.21 -12.18
CA ALA A 74 28.08 -18.48 -11.54
C ALA A 74 29.45 -19.08 -11.92
N GLU A 75 30.52 -18.54 -11.34
CA GLU A 75 31.91 -18.98 -11.56
C GLU A 75 32.29 -18.96 -13.04
N GLU A 76 32.03 -17.85 -13.72
CA GLU A 76 32.35 -17.66 -15.15
C GLU A 76 31.66 -18.70 -16.05
N GLY A 77 30.44 -19.14 -15.66
CA GLY A 77 29.67 -20.13 -16.39
C GLY A 77 30.08 -21.59 -16.15
N LYS A 78 31.02 -21.84 -15.24
CA LYS A 78 31.52 -23.18 -14.91
C LYS A 78 30.76 -23.84 -13.77
N GLY A 79 30.10 -23.04 -12.93
CA GLY A 79 29.31 -23.52 -11.81
C GLY A 79 28.00 -24.22 -12.22
N PRO A 80 27.29 -24.84 -11.26
CA PRO A 80 25.99 -25.43 -11.52
C PRO A 80 24.96 -24.35 -11.92
N GLU A 81 24.01 -24.73 -12.77
CA GLU A 81 22.92 -23.85 -13.21
C GLU A 81 21.94 -23.64 -12.05
N HIS A 82 21.71 -22.38 -11.71
CA HIS A 82 20.76 -21.96 -10.69
C HIS A 82 19.48 -21.43 -11.35
N LEU A 83 18.34 -21.70 -10.71
CA LEU A 83 17.06 -21.09 -11.05
C LEU A 83 16.86 -19.85 -10.19
N ILE A 84 16.80 -18.69 -10.84
CA ILE A 84 16.56 -17.41 -10.18
C ILE A 84 15.14 -16.97 -10.51
N ASN A 85 14.25 -17.02 -9.52
CA ASN A 85 12.92 -16.44 -9.62
C ASN A 85 12.99 -15.00 -9.13
N ILE A 86 12.74 -14.06 -10.03
CA ILE A 86 12.84 -12.63 -9.77
C ILE A 86 11.43 -12.07 -9.69
N ILE A 87 11.17 -11.31 -8.62
CA ILE A 87 10.02 -10.42 -8.53
C ILE A 87 10.53 -8.98 -8.60
N ASP A 88 10.20 -8.27 -9.67
CA ASP A 88 10.48 -6.85 -9.75
C ASP A 88 9.42 -6.09 -8.94
N THR A 89 9.84 -5.23 -8.01
CA THR A 89 8.92 -4.56 -7.09
C THR A 89 8.79 -3.07 -7.40
N PRO A 90 7.59 -2.47 -7.24
CA PRO A 90 7.42 -1.02 -7.38
C PRO A 90 8.31 -0.22 -6.44
N GLY A 91 8.78 0.94 -6.91
CA GLY A 91 9.56 1.88 -6.08
C GLY A 91 8.75 2.98 -5.42
N HIS A 92 7.50 3.15 -5.84
CA HIS A 92 6.65 4.25 -5.41
C HIS A 92 5.89 3.87 -4.14
N VAL A 93 5.80 4.80 -3.18
CA VAL A 93 5.14 4.59 -1.88
C VAL A 93 3.65 4.24 -1.98
N ASP A 94 3.03 4.67 -3.07
CA ASP A 94 1.61 4.44 -3.38
C ASP A 94 1.31 2.97 -3.71
N PHE A 95 2.34 2.21 -4.08
CA PHE A 95 2.29 0.76 -4.35
C PHE A 95 3.06 -0.02 -3.28
N THR A 96 3.12 0.48 -2.05
CA THR A 96 3.79 -0.19 -0.92
C THR A 96 3.25 -1.60 -0.67
N ILE A 97 1.98 -1.85 -0.97
CA ILE A 97 1.40 -3.19 -0.83
C ILE A 97 2.02 -4.22 -1.78
N GLU A 98 2.42 -3.78 -2.99
CA GLU A 98 3.11 -4.62 -3.96
C GLU A 98 4.49 -5.04 -3.44
N VAL A 99 5.16 -4.15 -2.70
CA VAL A 99 6.44 -4.43 -2.03
C VAL A 99 6.22 -5.36 -0.84
N GLU A 100 5.23 -5.10 0.02
CA GLU A 100 4.94 -5.90 1.21
C GLU A 100 4.59 -7.36 0.85
N ARG A 101 3.72 -7.54 -0.15
CA ARG A 101 3.34 -8.88 -0.62
C ARG A 101 4.49 -9.63 -1.28
N SER A 102 5.38 -8.91 -1.96
CA SER A 102 6.54 -9.47 -2.63
C SER A 102 7.58 -9.90 -1.60
N LEU A 103 7.97 -9.02 -0.66
CA LEU A 103 8.94 -9.36 0.38
C LEU A 103 8.51 -10.56 1.23
N ARG A 104 7.20 -10.72 1.49
CA ARG A 104 6.69 -11.87 2.23
C ARG A 104 6.93 -13.22 1.54
N VAL A 105 6.92 -13.24 0.21
CA VAL A 105 7.09 -14.44 -0.61
C VAL A 105 8.50 -14.59 -1.18
N LEU A 106 9.45 -13.76 -0.79
CA LEU A 106 10.83 -13.86 -1.26
C LEU A 106 11.71 -14.52 -0.20
N ASP A 107 12.77 -15.18 -0.65
CA ASP A 107 13.80 -15.72 0.24
C ASP A 107 14.90 -14.70 0.48
N GLY A 108 15.24 -13.91 -0.55
CA GLY A 108 16.22 -12.83 -0.44
C GLY A 108 15.82 -11.59 -1.23
N ALA A 109 16.56 -10.50 -1.05
CA ALA A 109 16.33 -9.26 -1.78
C ALA A 109 17.62 -8.56 -2.24
N VAL A 110 17.53 -7.84 -3.35
CA VAL A 110 18.55 -6.92 -3.84
C VAL A 110 18.01 -5.50 -3.66
N ALA A 111 18.58 -4.77 -2.71
CA ALA A 111 18.31 -3.36 -2.46
C ALA A 111 19.13 -2.50 -3.44
N CYS A 112 18.48 -1.94 -4.46
CA CYS A 112 19.13 -1.07 -5.44
C CYS A 112 19.14 0.39 -4.93
N PHE A 113 20.29 1.06 -5.03
CA PHE A 113 20.47 2.45 -4.62
C PHE A 113 21.00 3.28 -5.79
N ASP A 114 20.57 4.53 -5.89
CA ASP A 114 21.13 5.49 -6.84
C ASP A 114 22.50 5.97 -6.32
N GLY A 115 23.55 5.80 -7.11
CA GLY A 115 24.91 6.24 -6.81
C GLY A 115 25.07 7.74 -6.54
N VAL A 116 24.10 8.56 -6.93
CA VAL A 116 24.09 10.01 -6.68
C VAL A 116 23.36 10.36 -5.38
N ALA A 117 22.17 9.77 -5.16
CA ALA A 117 21.29 10.13 -4.04
C ALA A 117 21.58 9.32 -2.75
N GLY A 118 22.09 8.10 -2.88
CA GLY A 118 22.27 7.18 -1.75
C GLY A 118 20.94 6.64 -1.22
N VAL A 119 20.82 6.54 0.10
CA VAL A 119 19.60 6.07 0.76
C VAL A 119 18.56 7.19 0.84
N GLU A 120 17.45 7.04 0.10
CA GLU A 120 16.31 7.97 0.14
C GLU A 120 15.25 7.57 1.18
N PRO A 121 14.32 8.47 1.57
CA PRO A 121 13.26 8.15 2.54
C PRO A 121 12.43 6.92 2.16
N GLN A 122 12.16 6.70 0.88
CA GLN A 122 11.45 5.52 0.40
C GLN A 122 12.29 4.24 0.52
N SER A 123 13.62 4.34 0.38
CA SER A 123 14.51 3.21 0.64
C SER A 123 14.43 2.79 2.11
N GLU A 124 14.32 3.73 3.07
CA GLU A 124 14.13 3.41 4.49
C GLU A 124 12.84 2.61 4.73
N THR A 125 11.72 3.02 4.10
CA THR A 125 10.43 2.34 4.25
C THR A 125 10.50 0.90 3.76
N VAL A 126 11.05 0.69 2.57
CA VAL A 126 11.20 -0.64 1.97
C VAL A 126 12.20 -1.49 2.77
N TRP A 127 13.25 -0.88 3.31
CA TRP A 127 14.19 -1.55 4.20
C TRP A 127 13.53 -2.05 5.49
N ARG A 128 12.71 -1.22 6.14
CA ARG A 128 11.94 -1.61 7.33
C ARG A 128 10.94 -2.73 7.04
N GLN A 129 10.33 -2.75 5.84
CA GLN A 129 9.48 -3.86 5.42
C GLN A 129 10.28 -5.17 5.28
N ALA A 130 11.49 -5.11 4.73
CA ALA A 130 12.35 -6.28 4.65
C ALA A 130 12.83 -6.74 6.05
N ASP A 131 13.06 -5.82 6.99
CA ASP A 131 13.36 -6.14 8.40
C ASP A 131 12.20 -6.83 9.09
N LYS A 132 10.95 -6.35 8.89
CA LYS A 132 9.72 -6.95 9.44
C LYS A 132 9.60 -8.43 9.10
N TYR A 133 9.99 -8.83 7.89
CA TYR A 133 9.93 -10.21 7.43
C TYR A 133 11.24 -10.99 7.58
N GLY A 134 12.29 -10.36 8.12
CA GLY A 134 13.60 -10.98 8.30
C GLY A 134 14.22 -11.48 6.99
N VAL A 135 14.04 -10.73 5.88
CA VAL A 135 14.53 -11.12 4.55
C VAL A 135 16.03 -10.78 4.42
N PRO A 136 16.92 -11.78 4.26
CA PRO A 136 18.32 -11.56 3.93
C PRO A 136 18.46 -10.77 2.63
N ARG A 137 19.40 -9.83 2.60
CA ARG A 137 19.51 -8.89 1.49
C ARG A 137 20.92 -8.45 1.21
N MET A 138 21.12 -7.96 -0.01
CA MET A 138 22.34 -7.32 -0.47
C MET A 138 22.04 -5.97 -1.11
N CYS A 139 23.02 -5.09 -1.19
CA CYS A 139 22.91 -3.76 -1.76
C CYS A 139 23.58 -3.69 -3.13
N PHE A 140 22.91 -3.12 -4.11
CA PHE A 140 23.47 -2.77 -5.41
C PHE A 140 23.50 -1.26 -5.58
N VAL A 141 24.69 -0.65 -5.52
CA VAL A 141 24.88 0.77 -5.82
C VAL A 141 24.96 0.93 -7.34
N ASN A 142 23.87 1.41 -7.93
CA ASN A 142 23.68 1.55 -9.37
C ASN A 142 24.03 2.96 -9.84
N LYS A 143 23.97 3.19 -11.16
CA LYS A 143 24.14 4.50 -11.81
C LYS A 143 25.48 5.19 -11.50
N LEU A 144 26.54 4.41 -11.29
CA LEU A 144 27.88 4.96 -11.10
C LEU A 144 28.45 5.70 -12.32
N ASP A 145 27.74 5.67 -13.46
CA ASP A 145 28.02 6.44 -14.67
C ASP A 145 27.47 7.87 -14.66
N ARG A 146 26.61 8.23 -13.70
CA ARG A 146 26.01 9.57 -13.63
C ARG A 146 26.94 10.59 -12.99
N THR A 147 26.82 11.85 -13.42
CA THR A 147 27.49 12.97 -12.77
C THR A 147 27.04 13.12 -11.32
N GLY A 148 27.99 13.30 -10.41
CA GLY A 148 27.77 13.34 -8.97
C GLY A 148 27.68 11.97 -8.31
N ALA A 149 27.94 10.88 -9.03
CA ALA A 149 27.93 9.54 -8.43
C ALA A 149 29.10 9.36 -7.46
N ASP A 150 28.80 8.99 -6.21
CA ASP A 150 29.77 8.73 -5.16
C ASP A 150 29.40 7.45 -4.41
N PHE A 151 30.12 6.38 -4.75
CA PHE A 151 29.96 5.09 -4.09
C PHE A 151 30.19 5.14 -2.57
N TYR A 152 31.16 5.94 -2.11
CA TYR A 152 31.51 6.00 -0.69
C TYR A 152 30.45 6.74 0.11
N PHE A 153 29.89 7.81 -0.47
CA PHE A 153 28.71 8.47 0.08
C PHE A 153 27.52 7.51 0.20
N CYS A 154 27.24 6.71 -0.84
CA CYS A 154 26.16 5.72 -0.77
C CYS A 154 26.39 4.69 0.36
N VAL A 155 27.60 4.14 0.48
CA VAL A 155 27.96 3.21 1.56
C VAL A 155 27.79 3.87 2.92
N GLN A 156 28.23 5.12 3.08
CA GLN A 156 28.06 5.87 4.33
C GLN A 156 26.57 6.11 4.64
N SER A 157 25.75 6.44 3.64
CA SER A 157 24.31 6.63 3.82
C SER A 157 23.58 5.36 4.25
N ILE A 158 24.05 4.17 3.83
CA ILE A 158 23.54 2.86 4.31
C ILE A 158 23.81 2.70 5.81
N ILE A 159 24.96 3.15 6.30
CA ILE A 159 25.28 3.13 7.73
C ILE A 159 24.40 4.14 8.48
N ASP A 160 24.43 5.40 8.05
CA ASP A 160 23.84 6.51 8.81
C ASP A 160 22.31 6.48 8.84
N ARG A 161 21.67 6.12 7.71
CA ARG A 161 20.20 6.19 7.56
C ARG A 161 19.49 4.86 7.82
N LEU A 162 20.15 3.73 7.51
CA LEU A 162 19.54 2.40 7.70
C LEU A 162 20.06 1.68 8.95
N GLY A 163 21.16 2.15 9.54
CA GLY A 163 21.81 1.46 10.67
C GLY A 163 22.40 0.10 10.29
N ALA A 164 22.66 -0.13 8.99
CA ALA A 164 23.15 -1.40 8.49
C ALA A 164 24.69 -1.43 8.47
N LYS A 165 25.27 -2.64 8.57
CA LYS A 165 26.72 -2.87 8.45
C LYS A 165 27.04 -3.33 7.01
N PRO A 166 27.66 -2.50 6.15
CA PRO A 166 27.97 -2.89 4.78
C PRO A 166 29.23 -3.76 4.70
N ALA A 167 29.15 -4.89 4.01
CA ALA A 167 30.30 -5.69 3.60
C ALA A 167 30.60 -5.42 2.12
N VAL A 168 31.54 -4.52 1.83
CA VAL A 168 31.86 -4.12 0.46
C VAL A 168 32.56 -5.26 -0.27
N LEU A 169 31.95 -5.76 -1.34
CA LEU A 169 32.52 -6.84 -2.18
C LEU A 169 33.24 -6.31 -3.41
N TYR A 170 32.72 -5.20 -3.97
CA TYR A 170 33.28 -4.58 -5.17
C TYR A 170 33.51 -3.08 -4.98
N LEU A 171 34.70 -2.61 -5.36
CA LEU A 171 35.00 -1.18 -5.47
C LEU A 171 34.93 -0.73 -6.93
N PRO A 172 34.36 0.46 -7.23
CA PRO A 172 34.32 0.95 -8.60
C PRO A 172 35.68 1.49 -9.06
N ILE A 173 36.07 1.12 -10.28
CA ILE A 173 37.23 1.66 -10.99
C ILE A 173 36.76 2.79 -11.89
N GLY A 174 37.04 4.02 -11.46
CA GLY A 174 36.47 5.24 -12.02
C GLY A 174 35.03 5.48 -11.60
N ILE A 175 34.50 6.66 -11.89
CA ILE A 175 33.11 7.08 -11.68
C ILE A 175 32.68 7.97 -12.84
N GLU A 176 31.37 8.22 -12.95
CA GLU A 176 30.78 9.04 -14.00
C GLU A 176 31.18 8.56 -15.41
N GLY A 177 31.57 9.46 -16.31
CA GLY A 177 32.10 9.12 -17.62
C GLY A 177 33.41 8.30 -17.60
N GLY A 178 34.11 8.25 -16.46
CA GLY A 178 35.33 7.46 -16.26
C GLY A 178 35.09 6.04 -15.76
N PHE A 179 33.85 5.64 -15.48
CA PHE A 179 33.54 4.32 -14.94
C PHE A 179 33.85 3.19 -15.94
N LYS A 180 34.89 2.40 -15.64
CA LYS A 180 35.42 1.37 -16.57
C LYS A 180 35.40 -0.06 -16.02
N GLY A 181 35.33 -0.22 -14.70
CA GLY A 181 35.45 -1.54 -14.10
C GLY A 181 35.16 -1.61 -12.61
N LEU A 182 35.41 -2.78 -12.04
CA LEU A 182 35.25 -3.10 -10.63
C LEU A 182 36.50 -3.80 -10.10
N VAL A 183 36.85 -3.59 -8.83
CA VAL A 183 37.79 -4.44 -8.10
C VAL A 183 36.97 -5.46 -7.32
N ASP A 184 37.17 -6.74 -7.61
CA ASP A 184 36.65 -7.86 -6.84
C ASP A 184 37.56 -8.11 -5.63
N LEU A 185 37.06 -7.82 -4.43
CA LEU A 185 37.83 -7.95 -3.20
C LEU A 185 37.93 -9.39 -2.70
N VAL A 186 37.02 -10.28 -3.15
CA VAL A 186 36.99 -11.69 -2.75
C VAL A 186 38.02 -12.48 -3.54
N GLU A 187 38.01 -12.33 -4.86
CA GLU A 187 39.01 -12.95 -5.76
C GLU A 187 40.31 -12.13 -5.88
N ASN A 188 40.33 -10.93 -5.26
CA ASN A 188 41.45 -9.99 -5.24
C ASN A 188 41.99 -9.64 -6.64
N ARG A 189 41.09 -9.26 -7.56
CA ARG A 189 41.38 -8.97 -8.98
C ARG A 189 40.53 -7.82 -9.51
N ALA A 190 40.96 -7.16 -10.58
CA ALA A 190 40.14 -6.18 -11.29
C ALA A 190 39.36 -6.82 -12.45
N ILE A 191 38.16 -6.30 -12.68
CA ILE A 191 37.25 -6.65 -13.77
C ILE A 191 37.10 -5.39 -14.64
N ILE A 192 37.62 -5.41 -15.86
CA ILE A 192 37.60 -4.26 -16.78
C ILE A 192 36.74 -4.59 -17.99
N TRP A 193 35.74 -3.74 -18.30
CA TRP A 193 34.94 -3.89 -19.50
C TRP A 193 35.64 -3.20 -20.68
N LEU A 194 35.80 -3.92 -21.79
CA LEU A 194 36.61 -3.49 -22.94
C LEU A 194 35.89 -2.51 -23.88
N GLU A 195 34.56 -2.56 -23.92
CA GLU A 195 33.73 -1.74 -24.80
C GLU A 195 32.48 -1.25 -24.05
N GLU A 196 31.84 -0.18 -24.54
CA GLU A 196 30.48 0.19 -24.10
C GLU A 196 29.38 -0.68 -24.74
N SER A 197 29.75 -1.62 -25.63
CA SER A 197 28.82 -2.48 -26.35
C SER A 197 28.25 -3.60 -25.45
N LEU A 198 26.95 -3.50 -25.12
CA LEU A 198 26.11 -4.50 -24.41
C LEU A 198 26.71 -5.20 -23.16
N GLY A 199 27.85 -4.71 -22.63
CA GLY A 199 28.52 -5.25 -21.45
C GLY A 199 29.10 -6.65 -21.59
N ALA A 200 29.15 -7.22 -22.80
CA ALA A 200 29.36 -8.66 -22.98
C ALA A 200 30.84 -9.13 -22.88
N LYS A 201 31.80 -8.21 -22.96
CA LYS A 201 33.23 -8.55 -22.89
C LYS A 201 33.93 -7.76 -21.79
N PHE A 202 34.40 -8.50 -20.79
CA PHE A 202 35.27 -8.00 -19.74
C PHE A 202 36.49 -8.91 -19.59
N GLU A 203 37.56 -8.36 -19.04
CA GLU A 203 38.81 -9.07 -18.75
C GLU A 203 39.15 -8.97 -17.28
N TYR A 204 39.77 -10.03 -16.75
CA TYR A 204 40.38 -10.01 -15.44
C TYR A 204 41.82 -9.52 -15.54
N GLN A 205 42.15 -8.54 -14.72
CA GLN A 205 43.47 -7.91 -14.68
C GLN A 205 43.92 -7.73 -13.23
N PRO A 206 45.23 -7.52 -12.97
CA PRO A 206 45.69 -7.08 -11.67
C PRO A 206 45.02 -5.77 -11.24
N ILE A 207 44.89 -5.56 -9.93
CA ILE A 207 44.31 -4.33 -9.38
C ILE A 207 45.17 -3.14 -9.83
N PRO A 208 44.57 -2.06 -10.38
CA PRO A 208 45.30 -0.85 -10.76
C PRO A 208 46.09 -0.25 -9.59
N ASP A 209 47.30 0.24 -9.87
CA ASP A 209 48.20 0.80 -8.86
C ASP A 209 47.57 1.94 -8.05
N ASP A 210 46.72 2.77 -8.68
CA ASP A 210 45.99 3.88 -8.06
C ASP A 210 44.91 3.44 -7.07
N MET A 211 44.51 2.16 -7.13
CA MET A 211 43.53 1.57 -6.22
C MET A 211 44.12 0.57 -5.22
N ALA A 212 45.39 0.19 -5.36
CA ALA A 212 46.00 -0.89 -4.57
C ALA A 212 45.86 -0.69 -3.05
N GLU A 213 46.19 0.50 -2.53
CA GLU A 213 46.09 0.81 -1.10
C GLU A 213 44.64 0.77 -0.61
N LYS A 214 43.72 1.32 -1.41
CA LYS A 214 42.29 1.36 -1.07
C LYS A 214 41.67 -0.04 -1.10
N ALA A 215 42.00 -0.84 -2.11
CA ALA A 215 41.55 -2.22 -2.23
C ALA A 215 42.07 -3.07 -1.07
N ALA A 216 43.35 -2.91 -0.69
CA ALA A 216 43.91 -3.61 0.47
C ALA A 216 43.18 -3.26 1.77
N LYS A 217 42.86 -1.98 2.00
CA LYS A 217 42.08 -1.55 3.16
C LYS A 217 40.70 -2.20 3.19
N TYR A 218 39.91 -2.03 2.13
CA TYR A 218 38.54 -2.57 2.09
C TYR A 218 38.51 -4.10 2.09
N ARG A 219 39.54 -4.77 1.54
CA ARG A 219 39.67 -6.22 1.62
C ARG A 219 39.94 -6.67 3.06
N ASN A 220 40.78 -5.97 3.81
CA ASN A 220 41.01 -6.28 5.22
C ASN A 220 39.72 -6.09 6.03
N ASP A 221 39.03 -4.96 5.86
CA ASP A 221 37.74 -4.70 6.51
C ASP A 221 36.70 -5.79 6.18
N LEU A 222 36.66 -6.28 4.93
CA LEU A 222 35.80 -7.37 4.49
C LEU A 222 36.17 -8.72 5.15
N ILE A 223 37.46 -9.05 5.22
CA ILE A 223 37.94 -10.29 5.84
C ILE A 223 37.61 -10.28 7.32
N GLU A 224 37.88 -9.19 8.03
CA GLU A 224 37.55 -9.03 9.45
C GLU A 224 36.07 -9.31 9.70
N LEU A 225 35.17 -8.65 8.95
CA LEU A 225 33.72 -8.89 9.06
C LEU A 225 33.33 -10.35 8.80
N ALA A 226 33.97 -10.99 7.82
CA ALA A 226 33.66 -12.36 7.43
C ALA A 226 34.15 -13.38 8.46
N VAL A 227 35.37 -13.25 8.97
CA VAL A 227 35.92 -14.19 9.96
C VAL A 227 35.22 -14.08 11.32
N GLU A 228 34.68 -12.91 11.68
CA GLU A 228 33.81 -12.74 12.86
C GLU A 228 32.57 -13.65 12.86
N GLN A 229 32.19 -14.22 11.70
CA GLN A 229 31.04 -15.12 11.59
C GLN A 229 31.34 -16.55 12.03
N ASP A 230 32.61 -16.91 12.27
CA ASP A 230 33.03 -18.27 12.58
C ASP A 230 34.28 -18.31 13.47
N ASP A 231 34.16 -18.92 14.65
CA ASP A 231 35.23 -18.90 15.67
C ASP A 231 36.54 -19.51 15.16
N ASP A 232 36.48 -20.62 14.41
CA ASP A 232 37.66 -21.30 13.85
C ASP A 232 38.36 -20.41 12.80
N ALA A 233 37.59 -19.72 11.96
CA ALA A 233 38.13 -18.79 10.97
C ALA A 233 38.75 -17.55 11.63
N MET A 234 38.15 -17.06 12.72
CA MET A 234 38.66 -15.94 13.50
C MET A 234 39.99 -16.29 14.17
N GLU A 235 40.10 -17.47 14.79
CA GLU A 235 41.35 -17.96 15.38
C GLU A 235 42.46 -18.07 14.33
N ALA A 236 42.18 -18.71 13.18
CA ALA A 236 43.14 -18.83 12.09
C ALA A 236 43.62 -17.47 11.56
N TYR A 237 42.72 -16.49 11.46
CA TYR A 237 43.05 -15.13 11.03
C TYR A 237 43.96 -14.40 12.03
N LEU A 238 43.69 -14.53 13.34
CA LEU A 238 44.52 -13.96 14.40
C LEU A 238 45.94 -14.58 14.44
N GLU A 239 46.08 -15.84 14.01
CA GLU A 239 47.37 -16.50 13.81
C GLU A 239 48.10 -16.07 12.52
N GLY A 240 47.49 -15.22 11.70
CA GLY A 240 48.05 -14.70 10.46
C GLY A 240 47.71 -15.53 9.21
N ASN A 241 46.80 -16.49 9.30
CA ASN A 241 46.33 -17.29 8.16
C ASN A 241 45.08 -16.65 7.54
N GLU A 242 45.25 -15.96 6.41
CA GLU A 242 44.12 -15.40 5.67
C GLU A 242 43.26 -16.50 5.00
N PRO A 243 41.92 -16.38 4.99
CA PRO A 243 41.05 -17.32 4.31
C PRO A 243 41.25 -17.25 2.78
N ASP A 244 41.19 -18.40 2.12
CA ASP A 244 41.11 -18.45 0.65
C ASP A 244 39.75 -17.94 0.15
N ALA A 245 39.63 -17.66 -1.15
CA ALA A 245 38.40 -17.09 -1.74
C ALA A 245 37.17 -17.98 -1.49
N ALA A 246 37.33 -19.32 -1.53
CA ALA A 246 36.23 -20.26 -1.30
C ALA A 246 35.74 -20.22 0.16
N THR A 247 36.66 -20.14 1.12
CA THR A 247 36.35 -20.01 2.55
C THR A 247 35.73 -18.65 2.84
N LEU A 248 36.29 -17.58 2.26
CA LEU A 248 35.76 -16.23 2.39
C LEU A 248 34.32 -16.14 1.87
N LYS A 249 34.00 -16.76 0.72
CA LYS A 249 32.63 -16.83 0.19
C LYS A 249 31.66 -17.50 1.16
N LYS A 250 32.06 -18.61 1.79
CA LYS A 250 31.22 -19.31 2.78
C LYS A 250 30.93 -18.44 4.00
N LEU A 251 31.94 -17.71 4.50
CA LEU A 251 31.81 -16.81 5.63
C LEU A 251 30.90 -15.61 5.31
N ILE A 252 31.06 -15.00 4.13
CA ILE A 252 30.19 -13.92 3.65
C ILE A 252 28.74 -14.41 3.54
N ARG A 253 28.53 -15.60 2.97
CA ARG A 253 27.20 -16.22 2.89
C ARG A 253 26.61 -16.41 4.30
N LYS A 254 27.37 -16.97 5.25
CA LYS A 254 26.93 -17.17 6.64
C LYS A 254 26.48 -15.85 7.29
N GLY A 255 27.29 -14.79 7.15
CA GLY A 255 26.94 -13.45 7.67
C GLY A 255 25.73 -12.82 6.99
N THR A 256 25.57 -13.03 5.67
CA THR A 256 24.42 -12.55 4.89
C THR A 256 23.12 -13.21 5.33
N LEU A 257 23.12 -14.53 5.49
CA LEU A 257 21.95 -15.31 5.91
C LEU A 257 21.53 -14.96 7.35
N ASN A 258 22.50 -14.70 8.23
CA ASN A 258 22.25 -14.26 9.60
C ASN A 258 21.90 -12.77 9.72
N MET A 259 21.92 -12.02 8.61
CA MET A 259 21.75 -10.56 8.59
C MET A 259 22.72 -9.81 9.51
N ALA A 260 23.93 -10.36 9.74
CA ALA A 260 24.96 -9.72 10.55
C ALA A 260 25.57 -8.49 9.86
N PHE A 261 25.64 -8.55 8.53
CA PHE A 261 26.01 -7.47 7.62
C PHE A 261 25.30 -7.66 6.28
N VAL A 262 25.37 -6.65 5.42
CA VAL A 262 24.77 -6.66 4.08
C VAL A 262 25.85 -6.56 3.01
N PRO A 263 25.98 -7.55 2.09
CA PRO A 263 26.93 -7.45 1.00
C PRO A 263 26.62 -6.25 0.10
N VAL A 264 27.64 -5.48 -0.27
CA VAL A 264 27.51 -4.32 -1.16
C VAL A 264 28.26 -4.58 -2.45
N VAL A 265 27.52 -4.59 -3.55
CA VAL A 265 28.01 -4.66 -4.92
C VAL A 265 27.68 -3.34 -5.63
N CYS A 266 28.36 -3.05 -6.75
CA CYS A 266 28.13 -1.79 -7.46
C CYS A 266 28.28 -1.92 -8.98
N GLY A 267 27.72 -0.96 -9.70
CA GLY A 267 27.76 -0.96 -11.16
C GLY A 267 26.94 0.14 -11.82
N SER A 268 26.73 -0.03 -13.13
CA SER A 268 25.81 0.75 -13.93
C SER A 268 25.02 -0.19 -14.84
N ALA A 269 23.76 -0.42 -14.49
CA ALA A 269 22.85 -1.20 -15.32
C ALA A 269 22.62 -0.53 -16.69
N PHE A 270 22.63 0.80 -16.75
CA PHE A 270 22.48 1.56 -17.99
C PHE A 270 23.67 1.34 -18.94
N LYS A 271 24.91 1.45 -18.41
CA LYS A 271 26.14 1.20 -19.17
C LYS A 271 26.54 -0.28 -19.24
N ASN A 272 25.67 -1.19 -18.81
CA ASN A 272 25.87 -2.63 -18.92
C ASN A 272 27.13 -3.15 -18.18
N LYS A 273 27.47 -2.55 -17.04
CA LYS A 273 28.66 -2.88 -16.24
C LYS A 273 28.25 -3.25 -14.81
N GLY A 274 28.76 -4.37 -14.29
CA GLY A 274 28.53 -4.81 -12.91
C GLY A 274 27.27 -5.64 -12.65
N VAL A 275 26.40 -5.86 -13.65
CA VAL A 275 25.20 -6.72 -13.48
C VAL A 275 25.56 -8.22 -13.43
N GLN A 276 26.58 -8.66 -14.16
CA GLN A 276 27.04 -10.06 -14.13
C GLN A 276 27.66 -10.41 -12.75
N PRO A 277 28.58 -9.60 -12.19
CA PRO A 277 29.03 -9.78 -10.80
C PRO A 277 27.89 -9.73 -9.77
N LEU A 278 26.86 -8.91 -10.00
CA LEU A 278 25.65 -8.93 -9.16
C LEU A 278 24.95 -10.30 -9.21
N LEU A 279 24.80 -10.91 -10.39
CA LEU A 279 24.19 -12.24 -10.53
C LEU A 279 25.03 -13.35 -9.88
N ASP A 280 26.35 -13.26 -9.99
CA ASP A 280 27.26 -14.17 -9.28
C ASP A 280 27.09 -14.02 -7.76
N ALA A 281 27.05 -12.80 -7.25
CA ALA A 281 26.85 -12.52 -5.83
C ALA A 281 25.45 -12.94 -5.33
N VAL A 282 24.40 -12.87 -6.16
CA VAL A 282 23.07 -13.42 -5.86
C VAL A 282 23.15 -14.93 -5.64
N VAL A 283 23.86 -15.65 -6.51
CA VAL A 283 24.05 -17.09 -6.38
C VAL A 283 24.87 -17.42 -5.14
N ASP A 284 26.00 -16.73 -4.94
CA ASP A 284 26.96 -17.02 -3.88
C ASP A 284 26.41 -16.71 -2.48
N TYR A 285 25.69 -15.58 -2.31
CA TYR A 285 25.40 -15.04 -0.97
C TYR A 285 23.92 -15.02 -0.57
N LEU A 286 22.97 -14.99 -1.52
CA LEU A 286 21.54 -14.98 -1.18
C LEU A 286 21.00 -16.39 -0.88
N PRO A 287 19.95 -16.50 -0.04
CA PRO A 287 19.41 -17.78 0.41
C PRO A 287 18.76 -18.60 -0.71
N SER A 288 18.85 -19.91 -0.54
CA SER A 288 17.93 -20.87 -1.13
C SER A 288 16.70 -21.07 -0.24
N PRO A 289 15.61 -21.68 -0.73
CA PRO A 289 14.45 -22.02 0.10
C PRO A 289 14.76 -22.94 1.30
N LEU A 290 15.93 -23.58 1.33
CA LEU A 290 16.39 -24.42 2.44
C LEU A 290 17.13 -23.61 3.52
N ASP A 291 17.65 -22.43 3.17
CA ASP A 291 18.39 -21.56 4.10
C ASP A 291 17.45 -20.65 4.92
N VAL A 292 16.17 -20.60 4.55
CA VAL A 292 15.13 -19.83 5.23
C VAL A 292 14.38 -20.72 6.22
N PRO A 293 13.99 -20.22 7.40
CA PRO A 293 13.18 -20.99 8.34
C PRO A 293 11.91 -21.55 7.72
N ALA A 294 11.47 -22.70 8.21
CA ALA A 294 10.19 -23.30 7.81
C ALA A 294 9.06 -22.27 7.93
N ILE A 295 8.14 -22.26 6.97
CA ILE A 295 7.05 -21.29 6.98
C ILE A 295 6.14 -21.58 8.18
N LYS A 296 5.93 -20.57 9.00
CA LYS A 296 5.07 -20.65 10.18
C LYS A 296 3.62 -20.43 9.80
N GLY A 297 2.74 -21.09 10.53
CA GLY A 297 1.30 -20.92 10.45
C GLY A 297 0.62 -21.37 11.73
N VAL A 298 -0.70 -21.48 11.67
CA VAL A 298 -1.56 -22.00 12.72
C VAL A 298 -2.49 -23.06 12.16
N LYS A 299 -3.00 -23.94 13.01
CA LYS A 299 -4.09 -24.84 12.63
C LYS A 299 -5.38 -24.07 12.39
N LEU A 300 -6.43 -24.76 11.92
CA LEU A 300 -7.75 -24.15 11.65
C LEU A 300 -8.42 -23.56 12.90
N ASP A 301 -7.94 -23.88 14.10
CA ASP A 301 -8.38 -23.24 15.36
C ASP A 301 -7.90 -21.79 15.50
N GLY A 302 -6.93 -21.36 14.68
CA GLY A 302 -6.36 -20.01 14.70
C GLY A 302 -5.34 -19.76 15.79
N GLU A 303 -5.07 -20.71 16.68
CA GLU A 303 -4.24 -20.51 17.88
C GLU A 303 -3.07 -21.49 17.96
N THR A 304 -3.26 -22.75 17.55
CA THR A 304 -2.22 -23.77 17.69
C THR A 304 -1.13 -23.56 16.61
N PRO A 305 0.13 -23.29 16.98
CA PRO A 305 1.21 -23.13 16.00
C PRO A 305 1.44 -24.41 15.19
N ASP A 306 1.73 -24.24 13.90
CA ASP A 306 2.13 -25.29 12.98
C ASP A 306 3.20 -24.73 12.01
N GLU A 307 3.95 -25.60 11.35
CA GLU A 307 4.99 -25.17 10.40
C GLU A 307 5.06 -26.11 9.19
N ARG A 308 5.60 -25.60 8.08
CA ARG A 308 5.83 -26.39 6.87
C ARG A 308 7.28 -26.23 6.40
N PRO A 309 8.09 -27.30 6.45
CA PRO A 309 9.45 -27.24 5.93
C PRO A 309 9.43 -27.19 4.40
N SER A 310 10.43 -26.52 3.82
CA SER A 310 10.68 -26.48 2.37
C SER A 310 11.07 -27.87 1.84
N SER A 311 10.08 -28.70 1.54
CA SER A 311 10.29 -30.08 1.06
C SER A 311 9.14 -30.53 0.15
N ASP A 312 9.48 -31.28 -0.91
CA ASP A 312 8.52 -31.89 -1.82
C ASP A 312 7.71 -33.03 -1.15
N THR A 313 8.24 -33.61 -0.06
CA THR A 313 7.60 -34.73 0.65
C THR A 313 6.69 -34.29 1.79
N ALA A 314 6.78 -33.01 2.19
CA ALA A 314 5.90 -32.43 3.21
C ALA A 314 4.48 -32.20 2.63
N PRO A 315 3.44 -32.10 3.48
CA PRO A 315 2.09 -31.79 3.02
C PRO A 315 2.04 -30.49 2.23
N PHE A 316 1.19 -30.42 1.19
CA PHE A 316 1.12 -29.26 0.32
C PHE A 316 0.67 -28.00 1.08
N SER A 317 1.42 -26.91 0.91
CA SER A 317 1.02 -25.57 1.35
C SER A 317 1.57 -24.49 0.40
N ALA A 318 0.73 -23.51 0.09
CA ALA A 318 1.06 -22.37 -0.75
C ALA A 318 0.35 -21.11 -0.26
N LEU A 319 0.99 -19.95 -0.44
CA LEU A 319 0.44 -18.65 -0.12
C LEU A 319 0.07 -17.92 -1.41
N ALA A 320 -1.19 -17.55 -1.56
CA ALA A 320 -1.64 -16.66 -2.63
C ALA A 320 -1.23 -15.22 -2.28
N PHE A 321 -0.44 -14.58 -3.12
CA PHE A 321 0.13 -13.26 -2.80
C PHE A 321 -0.19 -12.17 -3.82
N LYS A 322 -0.68 -12.53 -5.00
CA LYS A 322 -1.10 -11.57 -6.02
C LYS A 322 -2.26 -12.15 -6.81
N ILE A 323 -3.30 -11.35 -7.02
CA ILE A 323 -4.32 -11.63 -8.03
C ILE A 323 -4.08 -10.70 -9.20
N MET A 324 -4.33 -11.19 -10.41
CA MET A 324 -4.27 -10.40 -11.63
C MET A 324 -5.41 -10.83 -12.54
N ASN A 325 -6.10 -9.88 -13.16
CA ASN A 325 -7.08 -10.20 -14.18
C ASN A 325 -6.41 -10.24 -15.56
N ASP A 326 -6.45 -11.42 -16.17
CA ASP A 326 -5.94 -11.64 -17.52
C ASP A 326 -7.10 -11.63 -18.54
N PRO A 327 -7.01 -10.87 -19.65
CA PRO A 327 -8.08 -10.81 -20.65
C PRO A 327 -8.41 -12.15 -21.32
N PHE A 328 -7.45 -13.09 -21.36
CA PHE A 328 -7.59 -14.37 -22.08
C PHE A 328 -7.91 -15.54 -21.14
N VAL A 329 -7.33 -15.53 -19.93
CA VAL A 329 -7.42 -16.66 -18.99
C VAL A 329 -8.36 -16.35 -17.81
N GLY A 330 -8.77 -15.10 -17.63
CA GLY A 330 -9.58 -14.64 -16.50
C GLY A 330 -8.71 -14.34 -15.28
N SER A 331 -9.24 -14.58 -14.08
CA SER A 331 -8.48 -14.31 -12.86
C SER A 331 -7.33 -15.31 -12.69
N LEU A 332 -6.12 -14.77 -12.53
CA LEU A 332 -4.89 -15.48 -12.21
C LEU A 332 -4.51 -15.19 -10.76
N THR A 333 -4.34 -16.24 -9.97
CA THR A 333 -3.85 -16.16 -8.59
C THR A 333 -2.40 -16.63 -8.54
N PHE A 334 -1.48 -15.72 -8.31
CA PHE A 334 -0.08 -16.04 -8.08
C PHE A 334 0.08 -16.61 -6.67
N ALA A 335 0.73 -17.77 -6.60
CA ALA A 335 0.98 -18.47 -5.35
C ALA A 335 2.44 -18.90 -5.27
N ARG A 336 3.04 -18.72 -4.09
CA ARG A 336 4.32 -19.32 -3.72
C ARG A 336 4.06 -20.64 -3.02
N ILE A 337 4.65 -21.72 -3.52
CA ILE A 337 4.56 -23.04 -2.90
C ILE A 337 5.68 -23.16 -1.86
N TYR A 338 5.32 -23.35 -0.59
CA TYR A 338 6.31 -23.53 0.47
C TYR A 338 6.63 -24.99 0.71
N SER A 339 5.65 -25.89 0.58
CA SER A 339 5.84 -27.32 0.83
C SER A 339 4.96 -28.17 -0.09
N GLY A 340 5.40 -29.41 -0.29
CA GLY A 340 4.70 -30.43 -1.05
C GLY A 340 4.72 -30.19 -2.56
N VAL A 341 3.75 -30.83 -3.24
CA VAL A 341 3.61 -30.79 -4.69
C VAL A 341 2.18 -30.43 -5.05
N LEU A 342 2.05 -29.45 -5.94
CA LEU A 342 0.81 -29.02 -6.54
C LEU A 342 0.60 -29.74 -7.88
N THR A 343 -0.56 -30.37 -8.03
CA THR A 343 -1.01 -30.96 -9.29
C THR A 343 -2.48 -30.58 -9.52
N LYS A 344 -3.05 -30.95 -10.66
CA LYS A 344 -4.47 -30.68 -10.94
C LYS A 344 -5.35 -31.44 -9.95
N GLY A 345 -6.21 -30.73 -9.21
CA GLY A 345 -6.94 -31.34 -8.09
C GLY A 345 -7.81 -30.39 -7.30
N SER A 346 -8.31 -30.86 -6.16
CA SER A 346 -9.05 -30.05 -5.20
C SER A 346 -8.22 -29.84 -3.94
N TYR A 347 -8.11 -28.59 -3.52
CA TYR A 347 -7.31 -28.15 -2.38
C TYR A 347 -8.16 -27.28 -1.44
N LEU A 348 -7.72 -27.13 -0.20
CA LEU A 348 -8.42 -26.32 0.78
C LEU A 348 -7.85 -24.90 0.80
N ASN A 349 -8.70 -23.89 0.60
CA ASN A 349 -8.44 -22.55 1.10
C ASN A 349 -8.77 -22.55 2.60
N SER A 350 -7.75 -22.68 3.43
CA SER A 350 -7.89 -22.85 4.89
C SER A 350 -8.31 -21.57 5.60
N VAL A 351 -8.08 -20.41 4.99
CA VAL A 351 -8.48 -19.10 5.53
C VAL A 351 -10.00 -18.91 5.48
N LYS A 352 -10.63 -19.39 4.40
CA LYS A 352 -12.08 -19.26 4.17
C LYS A 352 -12.85 -20.55 4.41
N ASP A 353 -12.16 -21.63 4.77
CA ASP A 353 -12.69 -22.99 4.88
C ASP A 353 -13.51 -23.40 3.64
N LYS A 354 -12.94 -23.14 2.46
CA LYS A 354 -13.57 -23.45 1.17
C LYS A 354 -12.66 -24.29 0.29
N LYS A 355 -13.24 -25.25 -0.42
CA LYS A 355 -12.49 -26.04 -1.40
C LYS A 355 -12.35 -25.29 -2.72
N GLU A 356 -11.14 -25.27 -3.22
CA GLU A 356 -10.77 -24.73 -4.52
C GLU A 356 -10.40 -25.85 -5.47
N LYS A 357 -10.70 -25.66 -6.77
CA LYS A 357 -10.34 -26.63 -7.81
C LYS A 357 -9.27 -26.03 -8.69
N ILE A 358 -8.05 -26.56 -8.57
CA ILE A 358 -6.90 -26.15 -9.36
C ILE A 358 -6.92 -26.92 -10.67
N GLY A 359 -7.10 -26.19 -11.77
CA GLY A 359 -7.18 -26.74 -13.13
C GLY A 359 -5.94 -26.43 -13.95
N ARG A 360 -5.81 -25.20 -14.44
CA ARG A 360 -4.71 -24.76 -15.30
C ARG A 360 -3.68 -24.00 -14.46
N MET A 361 -2.42 -24.39 -14.57
CA MET A 361 -1.28 -23.79 -13.87
C MET A 361 -0.31 -23.23 -14.89
N LEU A 362 0.24 -22.05 -14.63
CA LEU A 362 1.06 -21.30 -15.56
C LEU A 362 2.35 -20.83 -14.89
N LEU A 363 3.48 -20.97 -15.59
CA LEU A 363 4.68 -20.20 -15.32
C LEU A 363 4.57 -18.88 -16.08
N MET A 364 4.73 -17.78 -15.35
CA MET A 364 4.64 -16.44 -15.90
C MET A 364 6.04 -15.91 -16.19
N HIS A 365 6.19 -15.28 -17.36
CA HIS A 365 7.36 -14.51 -17.73
C HIS A 365 6.89 -13.16 -18.22
N ALA A 366 6.81 -12.19 -17.30
CA ALA A 366 6.11 -10.93 -17.50
C ALA A 366 4.68 -11.16 -18.03
N ASN A 367 4.43 -10.92 -19.32
CA ASN A 367 3.12 -11.12 -19.96
C ASN A 367 2.98 -12.44 -20.76
N SER A 368 4.06 -13.22 -20.89
CA SER A 368 4.04 -14.53 -21.58
C SER A 368 3.78 -15.67 -20.60
N ARG A 369 3.15 -16.75 -21.10
CA ARG A 369 2.57 -17.81 -20.27
C ARG A 369 3.02 -19.17 -20.79
N GLU A 370 3.51 -20.02 -19.90
CA GLU A 370 3.85 -21.41 -20.17
C GLU A 370 2.99 -22.35 -19.30
N ASP A 371 2.29 -23.28 -19.93
CA ASP A 371 1.46 -24.26 -19.21
C ASP A 371 2.32 -25.32 -18.52
N ILE A 372 2.01 -25.58 -17.24
CA ILE A 372 2.68 -26.62 -16.44
C ILE A 372 1.67 -27.61 -15.85
N GLU A 373 2.11 -28.85 -15.65
CA GLU A 373 1.29 -29.95 -15.11
C GLU A 373 1.51 -30.21 -13.61
N GLU A 374 2.69 -29.86 -13.09
CA GLU A 374 3.05 -29.98 -11.68
C GLU A 374 3.91 -28.78 -11.24
N ALA A 375 3.80 -28.37 -9.98
CA ALA A 375 4.65 -27.37 -9.34
C ALA A 375 5.05 -27.85 -7.93
N ARG A 376 6.22 -27.47 -7.44
CA ARG A 376 6.84 -28.03 -6.23
C ARG A 376 7.21 -26.96 -5.22
N ALA A 377 7.64 -27.37 -4.03
CA ALA A 377 8.18 -26.46 -3.02
C ALA A 377 9.23 -25.50 -3.62
N GLY A 378 9.17 -24.22 -3.26
CA GLY A 378 10.03 -23.18 -3.79
C GLY A 378 9.58 -22.55 -5.11
N ASP A 379 8.63 -23.14 -5.85
CA ASP A 379 8.12 -22.57 -7.09
C ASP A 379 7.14 -21.41 -6.85
N ILE A 380 7.12 -20.46 -7.78
CA ILE A 380 6.13 -19.38 -7.89
C ILE A 380 5.35 -19.59 -9.18
N VAL A 381 4.03 -19.75 -9.06
CA VAL A 381 3.16 -20.12 -10.18
C VAL A 381 1.89 -19.28 -10.20
N ALA A 382 1.25 -19.15 -11.37
CA ALA A 382 -0.07 -18.55 -11.51
C ALA A 382 -1.14 -19.64 -11.71
N LEU A 383 -2.18 -19.59 -10.89
CA LEU A 383 -3.31 -20.51 -10.90
C LEU A 383 -4.51 -19.83 -11.54
N ALA A 384 -5.06 -20.44 -12.60
CA ALA A 384 -6.19 -19.86 -13.32
C ALA A 384 -7.55 -20.30 -12.73
N GLY A 385 -8.45 -19.32 -12.59
CA GLY A 385 -9.87 -19.58 -12.36
C GLY A 385 -10.26 -19.93 -10.92
N LEU A 386 -9.44 -19.57 -9.93
CA LEU A 386 -9.84 -19.62 -8.53
C LEU A 386 -10.94 -18.60 -8.25
N LYS A 387 -11.93 -18.98 -7.44
CA LYS A 387 -13.13 -18.15 -7.20
C LYS A 387 -13.16 -17.50 -5.84
N GLU A 388 -12.66 -18.23 -4.85
CA GLU A 388 -12.75 -17.89 -3.44
C GLU A 388 -11.42 -17.40 -2.90
N THR A 389 -10.32 -17.67 -3.58
CA THR A 389 -8.96 -17.34 -3.13
C THR A 389 -8.64 -15.87 -3.37
N THR A 390 -8.25 -15.16 -2.31
CA THR A 390 -7.76 -13.78 -2.35
C THR A 390 -6.30 -13.65 -1.92
N THR A 391 -5.70 -12.49 -2.15
CA THR A 391 -4.35 -12.16 -1.66
C THR A 391 -4.27 -12.36 -0.14
N GLY A 392 -3.27 -13.11 0.32
CA GLY A 392 -3.09 -13.50 1.72
C GLY A 392 -3.70 -14.85 2.09
N ASP A 393 -4.49 -15.47 1.21
CA ASP A 393 -5.11 -16.77 1.50
C ASP A 393 -4.08 -17.92 1.37
N THR A 394 -4.29 -18.96 2.18
CA THR A 394 -3.49 -20.19 2.14
C THR A 394 -4.22 -21.29 1.39
N LEU A 395 -3.56 -21.88 0.39
CA LEU A 395 -3.98 -23.11 -0.28
C LEU A 395 -3.19 -24.28 0.29
N CYS A 396 -3.86 -25.32 0.78
CA CYS A 396 -3.21 -26.46 1.42
C CYS A 396 -3.87 -27.81 1.15
N ASP A 397 -3.18 -28.87 1.54
CA ASP A 397 -3.72 -30.23 1.58
C ASP A 397 -4.91 -30.32 2.56
N PRO A 398 -6.12 -30.73 2.12
CA PRO A 398 -7.28 -30.88 2.99
C PRO A 398 -7.08 -31.85 4.15
N ALA A 399 -6.17 -32.83 4.04
CA ALA A 399 -5.88 -33.78 5.11
C ALA A 399 -4.98 -33.18 6.20
N ASN A 400 -4.21 -32.14 5.87
CA ASN A 400 -3.22 -31.51 6.76
C ASN A 400 -3.37 -29.98 6.72
N PRO A 401 -4.54 -29.44 7.12
CA PRO A 401 -4.84 -28.04 6.94
C PRO A 401 -3.96 -27.15 7.81
N ILE A 402 -3.51 -26.04 7.24
CA ILE A 402 -2.72 -24.99 7.90
C ILE A 402 -3.14 -23.64 7.37
N ILE A 403 -3.17 -22.64 8.23
CA ILE A 403 -3.32 -21.22 7.86
C ILE A 403 -1.93 -20.59 8.01
N LEU A 404 -1.31 -20.22 6.89
CA LEU A 404 -0.06 -19.48 6.93
C LEU A 404 -0.32 -18.06 7.46
N GLU A 405 0.71 -17.46 8.02
CA GLU A 405 0.65 -16.10 8.55
C GLU A 405 0.11 -15.10 7.50
N ARG A 406 -0.94 -14.36 7.90
CA ARG A 406 -1.61 -13.41 7.01
C ARG A 406 -0.79 -12.14 6.85
N MET A 407 -0.88 -11.54 5.67
CA MET A 407 -0.38 -10.20 5.44
C MET A 407 -1.29 -9.19 6.17
N GLU A 408 -0.68 -8.25 6.88
CA GLU A 408 -1.37 -7.08 7.40
C GLU A 408 -1.42 -6.04 6.29
N PHE A 409 -2.60 -5.53 6.00
CA PHE A 409 -2.78 -4.50 4.98
C PHE A 409 -2.86 -3.13 5.66
N PRO A 410 -2.10 -2.13 5.20
CA PRO A 410 -2.21 -0.78 5.74
C PRO A 410 -3.59 -0.18 5.45
N GLU A 411 -4.05 0.70 6.34
CA GLU A 411 -5.30 1.43 6.12
C GLU A 411 -5.11 2.50 5.03
N PRO A 412 -6.08 2.65 4.10
CA PRO A 412 -6.02 3.67 3.06
C PRO A 412 -5.98 5.09 3.65
N VAL A 413 -5.26 5.99 2.99
CA VAL A 413 -5.00 7.36 3.49
C VAL A 413 -5.64 8.48 2.65
N ILE A 414 -5.99 8.20 1.39
CA ILE A 414 -6.69 9.15 0.51
C ILE A 414 -8.08 8.62 0.16
N GLU A 415 -9.04 9.54 0.03
CA GLU A 415 -10.41 9.27 -0.41
C GLU A 415 -10.79 10.16 -1.59
N LEU A 416 -11.49 9.59 -2.57
CA LEU A 416 -12.05 10.31 -3.72
C LEU A 416 -13.49 9.84 -3.98
N SER A 417 -14.35 10.74 -4.44
CA SER A 417 -15.67 10.37 -4.95
C SER A 417 -15.60 10.02 -6.43
N VAL A 418 -16.26 8.94 -6.83
CA VAL A 418 -16.42 8.53 -8.23
C VAL A 418 -17.90 8.41 -8.56
N GLU A 419 -18.31 9.08 -9.63
CA GLU A 419 -19.71 9.09 -10.08
C GLU A 419 -19.81 8.63 -11.54
N PRO A 420 -20.73 7.69 -11.86
CA PRO A 420 -20.93 7.23 -13.22
C PRO A 420 -21.63 8.31 -14.04
N LYS A 421 -21.21 8.53 -15.30
CA LYS A 421 -21.88 9.50 -16.17
C LYS A 421 -23.27 9.06 -16.62
N THR A 422 -23.49 7.76 -16.72
CA THR A 422 -24.77 7.17 -17.15
C THR A 422 -25.21 6.03 -16.24
N LYS A 423 -26.51 5.68 -16.28
CA LYS A 423 -27.03 4.51 -15.54
C LYS A 423 -26.39 3.19 -15.98
N ALA A 424 -26.03 3.07 -17.26
CA ALA A 424 -25.34 1.88 -17.76
C ALA A 424 -23.91 1.77 -17.20
N ASP A 425 -23.26 2.92 -16.98
CA ASP A 425 -21.95 2.97 -16.33
C ASP A 425 -22.03 2.63 -14.85
N GLN A 426 -23.15 2.89 -14.17
CA GLN A 426 -23.32 2.54 -12.75
C GLN A 426 -23.16 1.04 -12.49
N GLU A 427 -23.78 0.18 -13.30
CA GLU A 427 -23.65 -1.28 -13.17
C GLU A 427 -22.22 -1.73 -13.47
N LYS A 428 -21.61 -1.23 -14.55
CA LYS A 428 -20.24 -1.56 -14.92
C LYS A 428 -19.22 -1.08 -13.89
N MET A 429 -19.42 0.10 -13.34
CA MET A 429 -18.58 0.71 -12.31
C MET A 429 -18.56 -0.17 -11.06
N GLY A 430 -19.73 -0.64 -10.60
CA GLY A 430 -19.80 -1.56 -9.47
C GLY A 430 -19.02 -2.86 -9.71
N VAL A 431 -19.09 -3.43 -10.91
CA VAL A 431 -18.32 -4.64 -11.26
C VAL A 431 -16.81 -4.35 -11.34
N ALA A 432 -16.43 -3.24 -11.96
CA ALA A 432 -15.03 -2.85 -12.14
C ALA A 432 -14.35 -2.56 -10.78
N LEU A 433 -14.99 -1.74 -9.95
CA LEU A 433 -14.48 -1.38 -8.62
C LEU A 433 -14.31 -2.61 -7.71
N ASN A 434 -15.25 -3.55 -7.73
CA ASN A 434 -15.13 -4.79 -6.97
C ASN A 434 -13.99 -5.68 -7.47
N ARG A 435 -13.74 -5.72 -8.79
CA ARG A 435 -12.61 -6.47 -9.36
C ARG A 435 -11.26 -5.83 -9.01
N LEU A 436 -11.17 -4.51 -9.05
CA LEU A 436 -9.97 -3.78 -8.63
C LEU A 436 -9.71 -3.95 -7.12
N ALA A 437 -10.75 -3.90 -6.28
CA ALA A 437 -10.62 -4.13 -4.84
C ALA A 437 -10.24 -5.59 -4.49
N ALA A 438 -10.63 -6.55 -5.31
CA ALA A 438 -10.17 -7.94 -5.16
C ALA A 438 -8.68 -8.11 -5.56
N GLU A 439 -8.20 -7.30 -6.51
CA GLU A 439 -6.81 -7.29 -6.96
C GLU A 439 -5.88 -6.62 -5.93
N ASP A 440 -6.33 -5.50 -5.36
CA ASP A 440 -5.62 -4.70 -4.37
C ASP A 440 -6.44 -4.54 -3.07
N PRO A 441 -6.08 -5.26 -1.99
CA PRO A 441 -6.75 -5.15 -0.69
C PRO A 441 -6.62 -3.77 -0.01
N SER A 442 -5.66 -2.95 -0.42
CA SER A 442 -5.49 -1.57 0.05
C SER A 442 -6.42 -0.59 -0.66
N PHE A 443 -7.11 -1.03 -1.71
CA PHE A 443 -8.17 -0.28 -2.36
C PHE A 443 -9.53 -0.63 -1.75
N ARG A 444 -10.18 0.35 -1.13
CA ARG A 444 -11.51 0.16 -0.53
C ARG A 444 -12.56 0.97 -1.25
N VAL A 445 -13.74 0.36 -1.38
CA VAL A 445 -14.90 0.98 -2.02
C VAL A 445 -16.03 0.98 -1.01
N SER A 446 -16.64 2.13 -0.81
CA SER A 446 -17.78 2.32 0.07
C SER A 446 -18.81 3.23 -0.59
N THR A 447 -20.06 3.09 -0.22
CA THR A 447 -21.11 4.03 -0.63
C THR A 447 -21.39 4.94 0.55
N ASP A 448 -21.25 6.25 0.35
CA ASP A 448 -21.70 7.20 1.34
C ASP A 448 -23.23 7.24 1.33
N HIS A 449 -23.86 6.82 2.42
CA HIS A 449 -25.32 6.70 2.49
C HIS A 449 -26.04 8.05 2.53
N GLU A 450 -25.34 9.13 2.88
CA GLU A 450 -25.92 10.47 2.96
C GLU A 450 -25.94 11.18 1.60
N SER A 451 -24.81 11.22 0.90
CA SER A 451 -24.71 11.81 -0.43
C SER A 451 -25.12 10.84 -1.56
N GLY A 452 -25.14 9.54 -1.28
CA GLY A 452 -25.32 8.49 -2.30
C GLY A 452 -24.10 8.29 -3.20
N GLN A 453 -22.98 8.98 -2.93
CA GLN A 453 -21.76 8.89 -3.72
C GLN A 453 -21.01 7.57 -3.47
N THR A 454 -20.35 7.06 -4.51
CA THR A 454 -19.38 5.97 -4.34
C THR A 454 -18.03 6.60 -3.97
N ILE A 455 -17.52 6.27 -2.79
CA ILE A 455 -16.24 6.74 -2.27
C ILE A 455 -15.22 5.61 -2.42
N ILE A 456 -14.14 5.92 -3.14
CA ILE A 456 -12.98 5.05 -3.29
C ILE A 456 -11.86 5.53 -2.38
N LYS A 457 -11.13 4.61 -1.75
CA LYS A 457 -10.03 4.90 -0.83
C LYS A 457 -8.79 4.13 -1.24
N GLY A 458 -7.61 4.76 -1.14
CA GLY A 458 -6.34 4.17 -1.54
C GLY A 458 -5.14 4.75 -0.79
N MET A 459 -3.95 4.28 -1.16
CA MET A 459 -2.68 4.57 -0.47
C MET A 459 -2.07 5.94 -0.84
N GLY A 460 -2.59 6.58 -1.88
CA GLY A 460 -2.15 7.89 -2.35
C GLY A 460 -2.91 8.33 -3.59
N GLU A 461 -2.63 9.54 -4.06
CA GLU A 461 -3.31 10.14 -5.22
C GLU A 461 -2.97 9.40 -6.52
N LEU A 462 -1.69 9.08 -6.74
CA LEU A 462 -1.24 8.36 -7.92
C LEU A 462 -1.86 6.95 -7.96
N HIS A 463 -1.98 6.29 -6.80
CA HIS A 463 -2.69 5.01 -6.68
C HIS A 463 -4.13 5.13 -7.21
N LEU A 464 -4.92 6.07 -6.67
CA LEU A 464 -6.31 6.24 -7.07
C LEU A 464 -6.46 6.70 -8.52
N GLU A 465 -5.56 7.57 -9.00
CA GLU A 465 -5.53 8.02 -10.40
C GLU A 465 -5.38 6.83 -11.36
N ILE A 466 -4.44 5.92 -11.08
CA ILE A 466 -4.21 4.73 -11.89
C ILE A 466 -5.41 3.78 -11.82
N LEU A 467 -6.00 3.56 -10.64
CA LEU A 467 -7.19 2.70 -10.54
C LEU A 467 -8.40 3.27 -11.29
N VAL A 468 -8.59 4.59 -11.26
CA VAL A 468 -9.62 5.26 -12.07
C VAL A 468 -9.32 5.12 -13.55
N ASP A 469 -8.08 5.31 -13.98
CA ASP A 469 -7.70 5.16 -15.39
C ASP A 469 -7.89 3.71 -15.87
N ARG A 470 -7.47 2.72 -15.07
CA ARG A 470 -7.73 1.30 -15.33
C ARG A 470 -9.22 1.01 -15.43
N MET A 471 -10.04 1.55 -14.52
CA MET A 471 -11.50 1.44 -14.60
C MET A 471 -12.05 2.02 -15.91
N LYS A 472 -11.55 3.18 -16.36
CA LYS A 472 -11.96 3.82 -17.62
C LYS A 472 -11.52 3.03 -18.84
N ARG A 473 -10.25 2.58 -18.90
CA ARG A 473 -9.67 1.90 -20.07
C ARG A 473 -10.05 0.42 -20.15
N GLU A 474 -9.83 -0.35 -19.09
CA GLU A 474 -10.04 -1.81 -19.07
C GLU A 474 -11.52 -2.18 -19.04
N PHE A 475 -12.32 -1.45 -18.28
CA PHE A 475 -13.75 -1.75 -18.08
C PHE A 475 -14.69 -0.85 -18.89
N LYS A 476 -14.15 0.14 -19.61
CA LYS A 476 -14.92 1.07 -20.46
C LYS A 476 -16.04 1.77 -19.69
N VAL A 477 -15.71 2.25 -18.49
CA VAL A 477 -16.61 2.97 -17.59
C VAL A 477 -16.32 4.46 -17.69
N GLU A 478 -17.30 5.25 -18.09
CA GLU A 478 -17.17 6.71 -17.99
C GLU A 478 -17.60 7.19 -16.61
N ALA A 479 -16.66 7.75 -15.86
CA ALA A 479 -16.90 8.31 -14.53
C ALA A 479 -16.22 9.65 -14.32
N ASN A 480 -16.87 10.50 -13.53
CA ASN A 480 -16.33 11.75 -13.00
C ASN A 480 -15.66 11.46 -11.66
N VAL A 481 -14.53 12.13 -11.41
CA VAL A 481 -13.80 12.03 -10.15
C VAL A 481 -13.77 13.40 -9.50
N GLY A 482 -13.98 13.43 -8.19
CA GLY A 482 -14.00 14.66 -7.40
C GLY A 482 -13.63 14.41 -5.95
N ALA A 483 -13.54 15.50 -5.18
CA ALA A 483 -13.44 15.41 -3.73
C ALA A 483 -14.77 14.90 -3.14
N PRO A 484 -14.74 14.03 -2.12
CA PRO A 484 -15.93 13.61 -1.40
C PRO A 484 -16.74 14.81 -0.92
N GLN A 485 -18.07 14.70 -0.98
CA GLN A 485 -18.93 15.73 -0.40
C GLN A 485 -18.79 15.74 1.12
N VAL A 486 -18.63 16.92 1.68
CA VAL A 486 -18.65 17.12 3.13
C VAL A 486 -20.10 17.12 3.58
N ALA A 487 -20.47 16.20 4.46
CA ALA A 487 -21.79 16.11 5.05
C ALA A 487 -21.99 17.24 6.08
N TYR A 488 -22.25 18.47 5.61
CA TYR A 488 -22.61 19.60 6.47
C TYR A 488 -23.95 19.35 7.17
N ARG A 489 -24.17 20.07 8.27
CA ARG A 489 -25.42 20.05 9.03
C ARG A 489 -25.93 21.46 9.26
N GLU A 490 -27.23 21.58 9.49
CA GLU A 490 -27.83 22.84 9.93
C GLU A 490 -28.11 22.80 11.43
N TYR A 491 -28.11 23.98 12.06
CA TYR A 491 -28.34 24.11 13.49
C TYR A 491 -29.14 25.35 13.81
N LEU A 492 -30.08 25.23 14.76
CA LEU A 492 -30.87 26.35 15.25
C LEU A 492 -29.99 27.28 16.08
N LYS A 493 -29.86 28.55 15.68
CA LYS A 493 -29.01 29.51 16.39
C LYS A 493 -29.60 29.97 17.73
N LYS A 494 -30.92 30.04 17.86
CA LYS A 494 -31.59 30.62 19.04
C LYS A 494 -32.84 29.85 19.41
N PRO A 495 -33.22 29.82 20.70
CA PRO A 495 -34.48 29.25 21.11
C PRO A 495 -35.66 30.09 20.56
N VAL A 496 -36.69 29.41 20.07
CA VAL A 496 -37.89 30.03 19.50
C VAL A 496 -39.16 29.39 20.05
N ASP A 497 -40.18 30.22 20.22
CA ASP A 497 -41.53 29.80 20.59
C ASP A 497 -42.45 30.04 19.40
N ILE A 498 -43.14 28.98 18.95
CA ILE A 498 -43.91 28.97 17.72
C ILE A 498 -45.34 28.53 18.03
N ASP A 499 -46.30 29.36 17.61
CA ASP A 499 -47.72 29.06 17.60
C ASP A 499 -48.19 28.99 16.15
N TYR A 500 -48.24 27.77 15.61
CA TYR A 500 -48.55 27.53 14.20
C TYR A 500 -49.90 26.87 14.05
N THR A 501 -50.75 27.42 13.16
CA THR A 501 -52.06 26.87 12.83
C THR A 501 -52.14 26.58 11.33
N HIS A 502 -52.34 25.31 10.98
CA HIS A 502 -52.70 24.90 9.63
C HIS A 502 -54.22 24.78 9.53
N LYS A 503 -54.83 25.57 8.64
CA LYS A 503 -56.26 25.50 8.33
C LYS A 503 -56.45 25.56 6.81
N LYS A 504 -56.98 24.49 6.21
CA LYS A 504 -57.27 24.45 4.77
C LYS A 504 -58.68 23.90 4.54
N GLN A 505 -59.47 24.67 3.80
CA GLN A 505 -60.85 24.35 3.47
C GLN A 505 -61.06 24.59 1.97
N SER A 506 -60.60 23.66 1.14
CA SER A 506 -60.74 23.74 -0.33
C SER A 506 -61.20 22.40 -0.89
N GLY A 507 -62.49 22.28 -1.24
CA GLY A 507 -63.10 21.25 -2.09
C GLY A 507 -63.07 19.78 -1.63
N GLY A 508 -62.25 19.39 -0.65
CA GLY A 508 -62.12 18.03 -0.11
C GLY A 508 -62.31 17.96 1.41
N THR A 509 -61.80 16.89 2.05
CA THR A 509 -61.81 16.77 3.53
C THR A 509 -61.07 17.95 4.17
N GLY A 510 -61.69 18.58 5.18
CA GLY A 510 -61.10 19.70 5.89
C GLY A 510 -59.80 19.31 6.60
N GLN A 511 -58.87 20.25 6.71
CA GLN A 511 -57.63 20.05 7.45
C GLN A 511 -57.48 21.13 8.51
N PHE A 512 -57.33 20.71 9.77
CA PHE A 512 -57.07 21.58 10.90
C PHE A 512 -56.03 20.96 11.84
N GLY A 513 -55.06 21.76 12.24
CA GLY A 513 -54.15 21.45 13.34
C GLY A 513 -53.50 22.73 13.85
N ARG A 514 -53.34 22.86 15.16
CA ARG A 514 -52.57 23.93 15.79
C ARG A 514 -51.60 23.33 16.80
N VAL A 515 -50.34 23.73 16.72
CA VAL A 515 -49.28 23.32 17.65
C VAL A 515 -48.62 24.55 18.24
N LYS A 516 -48.41 24.53 19.56
CA LYS A 516 -47.55 25.47 20.26
C LYS A 516 -46.32 24.74 20.79
N VAL A 517 -45.18 25.09 20.23
CA VAL A 517 -43.92 24.39 20.48
C VAL A 517 -42.83 25.38 20.81
N LYS A 518 -41.97 24.99 21.75
CA LYS A 518 -40.71 25.66 22.01
C LYS A 518 -39.59 24.81 21.43
N LEU A 519 -38.84 25.36 20.47
CA LEU A 519 -37.64 24.73 19.94
C LEU A 519 -36.42 25.38 20.56
N THR A 520 -35.58 24.59 21.22
CA THR A 520 -34.35 25.05 21.84
C THR A 520 -33.15 24.35 21.22
N PRO A 521 -32.09 25.08 20.85
CA PRO A 521 -30.84 24.47 20.41
C PRO A 521 -30.28 23.56 21.52
N GLY A 522 -29.86 22.35 21.16
CA GLY A 522 -29.33 21.33 22.07
C GLY A 522 -27.80 21.28 22.04
N GLU A 523 -27.21 20.52 22.97
CA GLU A 523 -25.76 20.26 22.95
C GLU A 523 -25.36 19.45 21.70
N ARG A 524 -24.11 19.62 21.25
CA ARG A 524 -23.58 18.92 20.09
C ARG A 524 -23.63 17.41 20.31
N GLY A 525 -24.20 16.66 19.36
CA GLY A 525 -24.37 15.22 19.44
C GLY A 525 -25.55 14.75 20.31
N ALA A 526 -26.37 15.65 20.86
CA ALA A 526 -27.58 15.28 21.61
C ALA A 526 -28.71 14.75 20.70
N GLY A 527 -28.65 15.02 19.39
CA GLY A 527 -29.68 14.62 18.43
C GLY A 527 -30.98 15.41 18.60
N ILE A 528 -32.08 14.88 18.05
CA ILE A 528 -33.41 15.50 18.15
C ILE A 528 -34.17 14.89 19.32
N ILE A 529 -34.40 15.70 20.35
CA ILE A 529 -35.14 15.33 21.57
C ILE A 529 -36.57 15.87 21.45
N PHE A 530 -37.57 15.02 21.63
CA PHE A 530 -38.99 15.43 21.64
C PHE A 530 -39.58 15.25 23.05
N LYS A 531 -40.16 16.32 23.60
CA LYS A 531 -40.85 16.33 24.90
C LYS A 531 -42.31 16.73 24.72
N ASP A 532 -43.21 15.87 25.19
CA ASP A 532 -44.63 16.14 25.29
C ASP A 532 -44.97 16.67 26.69
N GLU A 533 -45.38 17.94 26.75
CA GLU A 533 -45.88 18.60 27.96
C GLU A 533 -47.35 19.03 27.83
N VAL A 534 -48.08 18.52 26.84
CA VAL A 534 -49.49 18.89 26.59
C VAL A 534 -50.36 18.46 27.77
N LYS A 535 -51.08 19.42 28.35
CA LYS A 535 -52.03 19.19 29.47
C LYS A 535 -53.47 19.42 29.00
N GLY A 536 -54.41 18.65 29.55
CA GLY A 536 -55.84 18.90 29.35
C GLY A 536 -56.48 18.37 28.05
N GLY A 537 -55.76 17.59 27.24
CA GLY A 537 -56.33 16.93 26.05
C GLY A 537 -56.51 17.83 24.83
N ASN A 538 -55.88 19.02 24.82
CA ASN A 538 -55.91 19.97 23.70
C ASN A 538 -55.37 19.41 22.37
N ILE A 539 -54.58 18.34 22.44
CA ILE A 539 -54.20 17.49 21.32
C ILE A 539 -54.39 16.02 21.77
N PRO A 540 -55.14 15.20 21.03
CA PRO A 540 -55.23 13.77 21.29
C PRO A 540 -53.85 13.09 21.22
N LYS A 541 -53.54 12.20 22.17
CA LYS A 541 -52.25 11.48 22.24
C LYS A 541 -51.91 10.71 20.96
N GLU A 542 -52.94 10.29 20.22
CA GLU A 542 -52.80 9.57 18.96
C GLU A 542 -52.15 10.40 17.84
N TYR A 543 -52.21 11.74 17.92
CA TYR A 543 -51.63 12.63 16.92
C TYR A 543 -50.21 13.10 17.25
N ILE A 544 -49.76 12.90 18.49
CA ILE A 544 -48.42 13.32 18.95
C ILE A 544 -47.29 12.66 18.12
N PRO A 545 -47.33 11.35 17.82
CA PRO A 545 -46.32 10.73 16.95
C PRO A 545 -46.27 11.35 15.54
N ALA A 546 -47.41 11.80 15.01
CA ALA A 546 -47.48 12.45 13.69
C ALA A 546 -46.88 13.87 13.72
N ILE A 547 -47.05 14.58 14.84
CA ILE A 547 -46.40 15.88 15.09
C ILE A 547 -44.89 15.70 15.13
N GLU A 548 -44.38 14.77 15.96
CA GLU A 548 -42.95 14.49 16.06
C GLU A 548 -42.35 14.11 14.70
N LYS A 549 -43.02 13.22 13.98
CA LYS A 549 -42.64 12.79 12.62
C LYS A 549 -42.53 14.00 11.67
N GLY A 550 -43.51 14.91 11.68
CA GLY A 550 -43.50 16.09 10.82
C GLY A 550 -42.33 17.05 11.11
N PHE A 551 -41.94 17.20 12.39
CA PHE A 551 -40.73 17.95 12.76
C PHE A 551 -39.46 17.25 12.27
N ARG A 552 -39.31 15.95 12.53
CA ARG A 552 -38.12 15.18 12.14
C ARG A 552 -37.92 15.13 10.61
N GLU A 553 -38.99 14.94 9.84
CA GLU A 553 -38.92 14.93 8.38
C GLU A 553 -38.50 16.29 7.80
N THR A 554 -39.05 17.39 8.35
CA THR A 554 -38.67 18.74 7.89
C THR A 554 -37.26 19.09 8.30
N ALA A 555 -36.85 18.68 9.50
CA ALA A 555 -35.47 18.84 9.95
C ALA A 555 -34.51 18.08 9.02
N ALA A 556 -34.86 16.86 8.58
CA ALA A 556 -34.03 16.08 7.66
C ALA A 556 -33.84 16.74 6.29
N THR A 557 -34.81 17.53 5.81
CA THR A 557 -34.70 18.25 4.53
C THR A 557 -33.95 19.58 4.62
N GLY A 558 -33.56 20.02 5.82
CA GLY A 558 -32.94 21.32 6.03
C GLY A 558 -33.86 22.51 5.77
N SER A 559 -33.34 23.72 5.99
CA SER A 559 -34.04 24.97 5.74
C SER A 559 -33.23 25.97 4.92
N LEU A 560 -31.90 25.99 5.01
CA LEU A 560 -31.06 27.00 4.36
C LEU A 560 -30.47 26.50 3.04
N VAL A 561 -29.69 25.42 3.11
CA VAL A 561 -29.00 24.80 1.97
C VAL A 561 -29.52 23.38 1.72
N GLY A 562 -30.39 22.88 2.60
CA GLY A 562 -31.02 21.57 2.48
C GLY A 562 -30.30 20.46 3.24
N PHE A 563 -29.39 20.83 4.15
CA PHE A 563 -28.72 19.86 5.04
C PHE A 563 -29.55 19.59 6.28
N PRO A 564 -29.50 18.36 6.86
CA PRO A 564 -30.27 18.03 8.05
C PRO A 564 -30.01 18.97 9.23
N ILE A 565 -31.08 19.49 9.83
CA ILE A 565 -31.03 20.24 11.09
C ILE A 565 -30.87 19.24 12.24
N ILE A 566 -29.82 19.39 13.04
CA ILE A 566 -29.49 18.47 14.14
C ILE A 566 -29.43 19.18 15.49
N ASP A 567 -29.34 18.38 16.56
CA ASP A 567 -29.06 18.83 17.92
C ASP A 567 -30.01 19.90 18.44
N PHE A 568 -31.30 19.57 18.58
CA PHE A 568 -32.30 20.46 19.16
C PHE A 568 -33.40 19.71 19.90
N GLU A 569 -34.00 20.41 20.86
CA GLU A 569 -35.12 19.91 21.65
C GLU A 569 -36.42 20.58 21.22
N ILE A 570 -37.46 19.76 21.01
CA ILE A 570 -38.82 20.16 20.69
C ILE A 570 -39.67 19.93 21.94
N THR A 571 -40.14 20.99 22.56
CA THR A 571 -41.11 20.92 23.66
C THR A 571 -42.50 21.30 23.16
N LEU A 572 -43.38 20.31 23.00
CA LEU A 572 -44.79 20.52 22.66
C LEU A 572 -45.57 20.77 23.94
N TYR A 573 -46.01 22.01 24.18
CA TYR A 573 -46.63 22.38 25.45
C TYR A 573 -48.14 22.66 25.34
N ASP A 574 -48.66 22.98 24.15
CA ASP A 574 -50.09 23.26 23.93
C ASP A 574 -50.47 23.14 22.44
N GLY A 575 -51.76 23.21 22.11
CA GLY A 575 -52.25 23.20 20.74
C GLY A 575 -53.78 23.22 20.64
N ALA A 576 -54.31 22.90 19.47
CA ALA A 576 -55.75 22.72 19.28
C ALA A 576 -56.05 21.76 18.14
N TYR A 577 -57.14 21.01 18.27
CA TYR A 577 -57.69 20.13 17.24
C TYR A 577 -59.16 20.46 16.97
N HIS A 578 -59.70 19.96 15.86
CA HIS A 578 -61.10 20.05 15.48
C HIS A 578 -61.64 18.64 15.21
N ASP A 579 -62.77 18.28 15.79
CA ASP A 579 -63.26 16.89 15.82
C ASP A 579 -63.46 16.26 14.43
N VAL A 580 -63.73 17.07 13.40
CA VAL A 580 -64.01 16.60 12.04
C VAL A 580 -62.86 16.82 11.06
N ASP A 581 -62.07 17.88 11.29
CA ASP A 581 -61.08 18.35 10.30
C ASP A 581 -59.64 18.02 10.72
N SER A 582 -59.42 17.53 11.94
CA SER A 582 -58.12 17.08 12.40
C SER A 582 -57.88 15.61 12.08
N SER A 583 -56.66 15.30 11.67
CA SER A 583 -56.18 13.95 11.42
C SER A 583 -54.67 13.90 11.69
N ALA A 584 -54.10 12.69 11.80
CA ALA A 584 -52.66 12.50 11.92
C ALA A 584 -51.91 13.23 10.79
N LEU A 585 -52.40 13.14 9.55
CA LEU A 585 -51.82 13.83 8.40
C LEU A 585 -51.91 15.36 8.53
N ALA A 586 -53.03 15.90 9.04
CA ALA A 586 -53.19 17.34 9.25
C ALA A 586 -52.18 17.86 10.29
N PHE A 587 -51.96 17.13 11.38
CA PHE A 587 -50.96 17.47 12.40
C PHE A 587 -49.52 17.29 11.91
N GLU A 588 -49.25 16.29 11.07
CA GLU A 588 -47.95 16.14 10.40
C GLU A 588 -47.65 17.36 9.52
N ILE A 589 -48.61 17.81 8.69
CA ILE A 589 -48.46 19.04 7.87
C ILE A 589 -48.30 20.28 8.75
N THR A 590 -49.04 20.35 9.86
CA THR A 590 -48.94 21.45 10.84
C THR A 590 -47.53 21.52 11.43
N ALA A 591 -46.97 20.39 11.85
CA ALA A 591 -45.60 20.30 12.37
C ALA A 591 -44.55 20.66 11.33
N ARG A 592 -44.72 20.23 10.06
CA ARG A 592 -43.83 20.63 8.97
C ARG A 592 -43.83 22.15 8.75
N GLY A 593 -45.01 22.78 8.81
CA GLY A 593 -45.14 24.23 8.73
C GLY A 593 -44.49 24.94 9.91
N ALA A 594 -44.73 24.45 11.13
CA ALA A 594 -44.13 24.98 12.36
C ALA A 594 -42.60 24.91 12.35
N MET A 595 -42.01 23.80 11.87
CA MET A 595 -40.56 23.65 11.78
C MET A 595 -39.92 24.64 10.79
N ARG A 596 -40.57 24.88 9.63
CA ARG A 596 -40.08 25.89 8.66
C ARG A 596 -40.10 27.30 9.25
N GLU A 597 -41.16 27.66 9.97
CA GLU A 597 -41.23 28.94 10.66
C GLU A 597 -40.21 29.04 11.80
N ALA A 598 -39.99 27.95 12.54
CA ALA A 598 -38.98 27.87 13.59
C ALA A 598 -37.57 28.11 13.04
N ALA A 599 -37.21 27.44 11.94
CA ALA A 599 -35.91 27.59 11.29
C ALA A 599 -35.67 29.05 10.83
N GLN A 600 -36.68 29.69 10.23
CA GLN A 600 -36.59 31.10 9.82
C GLN A 600 -36.41 32.06 11.01
N LYS A 601 -37.19 31.88 12.09
CA LYS A 601 -37.14 32.77 13.26
C LYS A 601 -35.91 32.56 14.14
N SER A 602 -35.46 31.31 14.28
CA SER A 602 -34.25 30.98 15.04
C SER A 602 -33.00 31.53 14.34
N GLY A 603 -33.03 31.53 13.01
CA GLY A 603 -31.83 31.58 12.20
C GLY A 603 -31.13 30.22 12.18
N ILE A 604 -30.50 29.93 11.04
CA ILE A 604 -29.75 28.70 10.81
C ILE A 604 -28.26 29.01 10.73
N THR A 605 -27.48 28.23 11.47
CA THR A 605 -26.03 28.15 11.39
C THR A 605 -25.64 26.85 10.69
N LEU A 606 -24.60 26.89 9.86
CA LEU A 606 -24.04 25.70 9.23
C LEU A 606 -22.98 25.07 10.14
N LEU A 607 -22.97 23.74 10.23
CA LEU A 607 -21.95 22.97 10.92
C LEU A 607 -21.16 22.13 9.94
N GLU A 608 -19.86 22.00 10.19
CA GLU A 608 -18.94 21.10 9.47
C GLU A 608 -18.44 19.98 10.38
N PRO A 609 -18.14 18.80 9.82
CA PRO A 609 -17.53 17.71 10.58
C PRO A 609 -16.06 18.04 10.91
N VAL A 610 -15.72 17.91 12.19
CA VAL A 610 -14.37 18.05 12.73
C VAL A 610 -13.80 16.67 13.00
N MET A 611 -12.58 16.45 12.53
CA MET A 611 -11.83 15.21 12.68
C MET A 611 -10.81 15.33 13.80
N LYS A 612 -10.69 14.31 14.64
CA LYS A 612 -9.54 14.14 15.51
C LYS A 612 -8.42 13.51 14.68
N VAL A 613 -7.36 14.28 14.44
CA VAL A 613 -6.20 13.92 13.62
C VAL A 613 -5.01 13.65 14.53
N GLU A 614 -4.30 12.56 14.28
CA GLU A 614 -3.00 12.25 14.91
C GLU A 614 -1.94 12.15 13.81
N VAL A 615 -0.86 12.91 13.91
CA VAL A 615 0.27 12.90 12.97
C VAL A 615 1.51 12.42 13.69
N VAL A 616 2.17 11.38 13.19
CA VAL A 616 3.45 10.87 13.72
C VAL A 616 4.56 11.29 12.77
N THR A 617 5.56 12.01 13.29
CA THR A 617 6.64 12.61 12.51
C THR A 617 7.98 12.57 13.25
N PRO A 618 9.14 12.51 12.57
CA PRO A 618 10.42 12.79 13.20
C PRO A 618 10.47 14.18 13.83
N GLU A 619 11.30 14.34 14.87
CA GLU A 619 11.44 15.60 15.62
C GLU A 619 11.83 16.79 14.72
N ASP A 620 12.67 16.54 13.71
CA ASP A 620 13.14 17.56 12.75
C ASP A 620 12.01 18.29 12.01
N TYR A 621 10.85 17.64 11.83
CA TYR A 621 9.71 18.21 11.09
C TYR A 621 8.53 18.60 11.99
N LEU A 622 8.68 18.53 13.31
CA LEU A 622 7.60 18.80 14.26
C LEU A 622 7.02 20.21 14.08
N GLY A 623 7.89 21.21 13.88
CA GLY A 623 7.50 22.60 13.66
C GLY A 623 6.65 22.78 12.40
N ASP A 624 7.04 22.14 11.30
CA ASP A 624 6.34 22.22 10.02
C ASP A 624 4.96 21.56 10.09
N VAL A 625 4.85 20.39 10.75
CA VAL A 625 3.56 19.71 10.98
C VAL A 625 2.60 20.61 11.76
N ILE A 626 3.06 21.20 12.87
CA ILE A 626 2.23 22.09 13.69
C ILE A 626 1.82 23.34 12.90
N GLY A 627 2.73 23.91 12.11
CA GLY A 627 2.46 25.05 11.24
C GLY A 627 1.38 24.76 10.20
N ASP A 628 1.47 23.64 9.48
CA ASP A 628 0.49 23.25 8.47
C ASP A 628 -0.89 22.94 9.09
N MET A 629 -0.93 22.20 10.21
CA MET A 629 -2.19 21.93 10.92
C MET A 629 -2.91 23.22 11.34
N ASN A 630 -2.19 24.21 11.86
CA ASN A 630 -2.77 25.51 12.21
C ASN A 630 -3.29 26.26 10.97
N SER A 631 -2.55 26.23 9.86
CA SER A 631 -2.99 26.84 8.59
C SER A 631 -4.30 26.24 8.07
N ARG A 632 -4.56 24.97 8.40
CA ARG A 632 -5.78 24.23 8.06
C ARG A 632 -6.92 24.43 9.04
N ARG A 633 -6.85 25.42 9.94
CA ARG A 633 -7.81 25.65 11.04
C ARG A 633 -7.81 24.52 12.08
N GLY A 634 -6.72 23.78 12.17
CA GLY A 634 -6.51 22.76 13.18
C GLY A 634 -6.27 23.37 14.56
N GLN A 635 -6.87 22.77 15.59
CA GLN A 635 -6.62 23.10 16.98
C GLN A 635 -5.78 22.00 17.63
N ILE A 636 -4.50 22.28 17.89
CA ILE A 636 -3.59 21.34 18.53
C ILE A 636 -4.07 21.04 19.95
N GLN A 637 -4.23 19.76 20.27
CA GLN A 637 -4.61 19.26 21.60
C GLN A 637 -3.38 18.92 22.44
N GLY A 638 -2.32 18.41 21.81
CA GLY A 638 -1.10 18.04 22.50
C GLY A 638 -0.08 17.38 21.59
N THR A 639 1.13 17.21 22.14
CA THR A 639 2.25 16.51 21.51
C THR A 639 2.78 15.46 22.48
N ASP A 640 2.89 14.22 22.01
CA ASP A 640 3.40 13.09 22.79
C ASP A 640 4.63 12.49 22.10
N THR A 641 5.60 12.03 22.87
CA THR A 641 6.76 11.32 22.32
C THR A 641 6.47 9.83 22.21
N ARG A 642 6.69 9.25 21.01
CA ARG A 642 6.55 7.82 20.72
C ARG A 642 7.87 7.27 20.17
N GLY A 643 8.71 6.75 21.07
CA GLY A 643 10.03 6.22 20.69
C GLY A 643 10.93 7.31 20.12
N ASN A 644 11.31 7.18 18.85
CA ASN A 644 12.11 8.16 18.11
C ASN A 644 11.28 9.16 17.28
N ALA A 645 9.95 9.15 17.41
CA ALA A 645 9.04 10.03 16.71
C ALA A 645 8.19 10.86 17.69
N GLN A 646 7.63 11.96 17.19
CA GLN A 646 6.69 12.82 17.89
C GLN A 646 5.29 12.63 17.29
N ALA A 647 4.29 12.50 18.14
CA ALA A 647 2.88 12.38 17.78
C ALA A 647 2.16 13.69 18.11
N VAL A 648 1.57 14.35 17.11
CA VAL A 648 0.80 15.58 17.25
C VAL A 648 -0.68 15.25 17.12
N THR A 649 -1.47 15.55 18.16
CA THR A 649 -2.94 15.39 18.11
C THR A 649 -3.60 16.75 17.90
N ALA A 650 -4.53 16.85 16.95
CA ALA A 650 -5.32 18.06 16.71
C ALA A 650 -6.77 17.78 16.30
N MET A 651 -7.62 18.78 16.43
CA MET A 651 -8.98 18.78 15.87
C MET A 651 -8.98 19.63 14.60
N VAL A 652 -9.29 19.04 13.44
CA VAL A 652 -9.21 19.72 12.13
C VAL A 652 -10.49 19.51 11.34
N PRO A 653 -11.07 20.53 10.69
CA PRO A 653 -12.24 20.36 9.82
C PRO A 653 -11.94 19.42 8.65
N LEU A 654 -12.84 18.46 8.38
CA LEU A 654 -12.66 17.47 7.30
C LEU A 654 -12.45 18.13 5.93
N ALA A 655 -13.15 19.23 5.66
CA ALA A 655 -13.03 19.99 4.42
C ALA A 655 -11.59 20.46 4.14
N ASN A 656 -10.81 20.70 5.18
CA ASN A 656 -9.43 21.18 5.10
C ASN A 656 -8.40 20.04 5.11
N MET A 657 -8.84 18.79 5.24
CA MET A 657 -7.99 17.60 5.26
C MET A 657 -7.88 16.90 3.90
N PHE A 658 -8.66 17.32 2.90
CA PHE A 658 -8.53 16.79 1.54
C PHE A 658 -7.12 17.05 0.98
N GLY A 659 -6.48 15.98 0.50
CA GLY A 659 -5.11 16.03 -0.01
C GLY A 659 -4.04 16.25 1.06
N TYR A 660 -4.35 16.14 2.36
CA TYR A 660 -3.39 16.40 3.44
C TYR A 660 -2.16 15.50 3.37
N VAL A 661 -2.31 14.21 3.00
CA VAL A 661 -1.17 13.28 2.82
C VAL A 661 -0.11 13.88 1.89
N ASN A 662 -0.50 14.56 0.82
CA ASN A 662 0.43 15.08 -0.18
C ASN A 662 1.28 16.21 0.40
N SER A 663 0.63 17.17 1.05
CA SER A 663 1.32 18.26 1.73
C SER A 663 2.24 17.70 2.82
N LEU A 664 1.71 16.80 3.68
CA LEU A 664 2.46 16.17 4.75
C LEU A 664 3.72 15.48 4.21
N ARG A 665 3.57 14.59 3.22
CA ARG A 665 4.71 13.90 2.60
C ARG A 665 5.71 14.87 1.99
N SER A 666 5.26 15.97 1.40
CA SER A 666 6.17 16.94 0.77
C SER A 666 7.10 17.61 1.79
N PHE A 667 6.57 18.16 2.89
CA PHE A 667 7.41 18.88 3.85
C PHE A 667 8.11 17.97 4.87
N THR A 668 7.61 16.74 5.10
CA THR A 668 8.28 15.75 5.97
C THR A 668 9.17 14.78 5.19
N GLN A 669 9.42 15.02 3.90
CA GLN A 669 10.15 14.11 3.00
C GLN A 669 9.60 12.66 3.03
N GLY A 670 8.29 12.51 3.19
CA GLY A 670 7.62 11.21 3.23
C GLY A 670 7.78 10.42 4.54
N ARG A 671 8.42 10.98 5.57
CA ARG A 671 8.69 10.29 6.85
C ARG A 671 7.55 10.34 7.87
N ALA A 672 6.54 11.19 7.66
CA ALA A 672 5.40 11.28 8.57
C ALA A 672 4.20 10.46 8.08
N SER A 673 3.40 10.00 9.04
CA SER A 673 2.11 9.36 8.82
C SER A 673 1.03 10.08 9.61
N TYR A 674 -0.24 9.94 9.20
CA TYR A 674 -1.35 10.43 10.01
C TYR A 674 -2.51 9.44 10.03
N SER A 675 -3.36 9.58 11.04
CA SER A 675 -4.67 8.96 11.12
C SER A 675 -5.71 10.02 11.46
N MET A 676 -6.97 9.79 11.08
CA MET A 676 -8.07 10.68 11.44
C MET A 676 -9.35 9.89 11.73
N GLN A 677 -10.13 10.39 12.68
CA GLN A 677 -11.44 9.83 13.04
C GLN A 677 -12.45 10.95 13.26
N PHE A 678 -13.73 10.71 12.97
CA PHE A 678 -14.77 11.68 13.25
C PHE A 678 -14.81 11.99 14.76
N SER A 679 -14.90 13.28 15.10
CA SER A 679 -14.99 13.76 16.48
C SER A 679 -16.39 14.30 16.76
N HIS A 680 -16.76 15.39 16.10
CA HIS A 680 -18.04 16.07 16.30
C HIS A 680 -18.33 17.05 15.14
N TYR A 681 -19.49 17.71 15.18
CA TYR A 681 -19.82 18.83 14.31
C TYR A 681 -19.57 20.16 15.01
N ASP A 682 -18.95 21.11 14.32
CA ASP A 682 -18.68 22.45 14.83
C ASP A 682 -19.12 23.56 13.86
N GLU A 683 -19.28 24.78 14.35
CA GLU A 683 -19.77 25.93 13.58
C GLU A 683 -18.80 26.35 12.47
N VAL A 684 -19.34 26.46 11.25
CA VAL A 684 -18.57 26.90 10.08
C VAL A 684 -18.31 28.41 10.16
N PRO A 685 -17.06 28.88 9.98
CA PRO A 685 -16.76 30.29 9.85
C PRO A 685 -17.57 30.95 8.73
N GLN A 686 -17.99 32.20 8.95
CA GLN A 686 -18.94 32.89 8.08
C GLN A 686 -18.49 32.93 6.59
N ASN A 687 -17.20 33.14 6.34
CA ASN A 687 -16.63 33.15 4.98
C ASN A 687 -16.82 31.80 4.26
N VAL A 688 -16.55 30.68 4.94
CA VAL A 688 -16.73 29.34 4.38
C VAL A 688 -18.21 29.02 4.22
N ALA A 689 -19.05 29.44 5.18
CA ALA A 689 -20.49 29.24 5.10
C ALA A 689 -21.11 29.94 3.87
N ASP A 690 -20.62 31.12 3.51
CA ASP A 690 -21.09 31.85 2.33
C ASP A 690 -20.61 31.23 1.01
N GLU A 691 -19.40 30.66 0.98
CA GLU A 691 -18.92 29.86 -0.17
C GLU A 691 -19.74 28.59 -0.38
N VAL A 692 -20.05 27.85 0.70
CA VAL A 692 -20.87 26.63 0.62
C VAL A 692 -22.28 26.96 0.10
N LYS A 693 -22.88 28.07 0.56
CA LYS A 693 -24.16 28.54 0.03
C LYS A 693 -24.08 28.87 -1.45
N ALA A 694 -23.03 29.55 -1.90
CA ALA A 694 -22.88 29.92 -3.31
C ALA A 694 -22.64 28.73 -4.24
N LYS A 695 -22.01 27.65 -3.74
CA LYS A 695 -21.72 26.44 -4.52
C LYS A 695 -22.92 25.50 -4.66
N LEU A 696 -23.87 25.57 -3.73
CA LEU A 696 -25.05 24.69 -3.65
C LEU A 696 -26.39 25.40 -3.95
N ALA A 697 -26.36 26.72 -4.16
CA ALA A 697 -27.46 27.50 -4.74
C ALA A 697 -27.47 27.36 -6.27
#